data_AF-G1KQ37-F1
#
_entry.id   AF-G1KQ37-F1
#
_cell.length_a   1.000
_cell.length_b   1.000
_cell.length_c   1.000
_cell.angle_alpha   90.00
_cell.angle_beta   90.00
_cell.angle_gamma   90.00
#
_symmetry.space_group_name_H-M   'P 1'
#
loop_
_entity.id
_entity.type
_entity.pdbx_description
1 polymer ?
#
loop_
_entity_poly.entity_id
_entity_poly.type
_entity_poly.pdbx_seq_one_letter_code
_entity_poly.pdbx_strand_id
1 'polypeptide(L)'
;MLFFCLIVFLGEISGGGTLSFSGLPGTGNVNENSPAGTSVYTFSVDLTPDLFPNVAVGYPTIINSNPLTKAFEINPVSSVLYKVVTTGDLILDYETMPHRFELQILVYDTAGAKDLQILTIQVLDVNELPVFQGNIATQLVTVYILENTPSGPIYSIDATDSTNATSAKITYSLTPDSLPFGISETGTIYSLKKFDYEKDPDNYTLQITARDRLGQNVSRTVIVSIINTNDEPPYFTTKERAFKIPEESMPGSFVANITVKDPDGEGYEQGLRFSINNPPALPNFSIDPVYGTVLVAKWLDRDIEPWRDHPNISLVIRVVDSPSDGRSDTMEIVITIEDKNDNPPECQLYNYRVTIPETELPGSILNLRNFCEDIDVESPNNVFNFTGLSGIGSNKFTQDPPGSGNLQLIGSVDLENENRTEYKLNIVVQDIASPYFAKNIYIYVRIEPVNEFKPVFNSSSYVFNVSETRVAGSIIGNVHATDQDLPGTGISYSLLKLLDVFWIDSTKGSVGIVAKLDYETNRNYTFTVQASDNDGKFATASVTVNVLEENDEPPICSPNSYLLEVPVDLEFGTNINGFILTCEDKDSSPKSFRYSINSGNVNNHFTFSPSAGSNVSRLMLALPFDYEGGLDRIWDYRLLVFITDDNLLTTDDRATSNIQTGTVTLTIRVIPKPTTVIPTTPGVTIVTRTANVYSASAWYVPFIIVLGSLLLLGLLGYLSFLLVRYIYSYCARKPRADKKPL
;
A
#
# COMPACT_ATOMS: atom_id res chain seq x y z
N MET A 1 -129.45 -7.12 -26.49
CA MET A 1 -130.16 -8.31 -25.96
C MET A 1 -130.76 -7.93 -24.60
N LEU A 2 -132.10 -7.88 -24.54
CA LEU A 2 -133.03 -7.85 -23.36
C LEU A 2 -133.05 -6.69 -22.33
N PHE A 3 -134.11 -5.85 -22.41
CA PHE A 3 -135.17 -5.52 -21.40
C PHE A 3 -135.94 -4.25 -21.90
N PHE A 4 -137.12 -4.30 -22.57
CA PHE A 4 -138.54 -4.39 -22.11
C PHE A 4 -138.90 -3.42 -20.93
N CYS A 5 -140.02 -2.67 -20.81
CA CYS A 5 -141.23 -2.35 -21.60
C CYS A 5 -142.17 -1.42 -20.77
N LEU A 6 -143.30 -0.98 -21.36
CA LEU A 6 -144.52 -0.31 -20.82
C LEU A 6 -144.46 1.24 -20.64
N ILE A 7 -145.39 2.08 -21.13
CA ILE A 7 -146.88 2.14 -21.08
C ILE A 7 -147.42 2.90 -22.34
N VAL A 8 -148.26 2.32 -23.22
CA VAL A 8 -149.75 2.42 -23.41
C VAL A 8 -150.36 3.80 -23.77
N PHE A 9 -150.82 3.88 -25.03
CA PHE A 9 -151.99 4.56 -25.66
C PHE A 9 -152.72 5.77 -25.04
N LEU A 10 -152.82 6.84 -25.86
CA LEU A 10 -154.00 7.66 -26.27
C LEU A 10 -153.42 8.71 -27.25
N GLY A 11 -153.79 8.88 -28.52
CA GLY A 11 -155.10 8.87 -29.13
C GLY A 11 -155.56 10.32 -29.36
N GLU A 12 -155.03 11.04 -30.35
CA GLU A 12 -155.77 12.11 -31.06
C GLU A 12 -155.09 12.54 -32.38
N ILE A 13 -155.94 12.78 -33.37
CA ILE A 13 -155.64 13.09 -34.77
C ILE A 13 -155.60 14.63 -34.93
N SER A 14 -154.60 15.19 -35.61
CA SER A 14 -154.78 16.18 -36.70
C SER A 14 -153.41 16.67 -37.18
N GLY A 15 -153.27 16.86 -38.50
CA GLY A 15 -151.98 16.93 -39.18
C GLY A 15 -151.45 18.33 -39.50
N GLY A 16 -150.34 18.33 -40.26
CA GLY A 16 -149.88 19.46 -41.07
C GLY A 16 -148.40 19.83 -40.92
N GLY A 17 -147.51 19.18 -41.68
CA GLY A 17 -146.11 19.59 -41.95
C GLY A 17 -145.12 18.43 -42.08
N THR A 18 -144.40 18.30 -43.22
CA THR A 18 -143.27 17.37 -43.38
C THR A 18 -141.94 18.14 -43.40
N LEU A 19 -141.02 17.77 -42.49
CA LEU A 19 -139.63 18.23 -42.38
C LEU A 19 -138.70 17.17 -43.00
N SER A 20 -137.81 17.53 -43.93
CA SER A 20 -136.90 16.57 -44.58
C SER A 20 -135.54 17.16 -44.93
N PHE A 21 -134.47 16.37 -44.81
CA PHE A 21 -133.16 16.72 -45.38
C PHE A 21 -133.11 16.54 -46.91
N SER A 22 -132.36 17.40 -47.59
CA SER A 22 -131.96 17.25 -48.99
C SER A 22 -130.43 17.17 -49.08
N GLY A 23 -129.95 16.14 -49.78
CA GLY A 23 -128.53 15.77 -49.80
C GLY A 23 -128.09 14.81 -48.69
N LEU A 24 -128.99 14.35 -47.81
CA LEU A 24 -128.73 13.28 -46.84
C LEU A 24 -129.74 12.12 -47.02
N PRO A 25 -129.33 10.85 -46.83
CA PRO A 25 -127.99 10.38 -46.45
C PRO A 25 -126.95 10.57 -47.58
N GLY A 26 -125.67 10.75 -47.23
CA GLY A 26 -124.58 11.07 -48.18
C GLY A 26 -123.18 10.63 -47.72
N THR A 27 -122.16 10.83 -48.57
CA THR A 27 -120.75 10.52 -48.27
C THR A 27 -119.83 11.70 -48.60
N GLY A 28 -118.98 12.11 -47.66
CA GLY A 28 -117.91 13.10 -47.84
C GLY A 28 -116.53 12.49 -47.62
N ASN A 29 -115.49 13.13 -48.18
CA ASN A 29 -114.09 12.71 -48.03
C ASN A 29 -113.26 13.86 -47.47
N VAL A 30 -112.26 13.53 -46.66
CA VAL A 30 -111.29 14.50 -46.12
C VAL A 30 -109.93 13.83 -45.97
N ASN A 31 -108.84 14.52 -46.30
CA ASN A 31 -107.51 13.99 -46.05
C ASN A 31 -107.22 14.02 -44.55
N GLU A 32 -106.45 13.06 -44.04
CA GLU A 32 -105.90 13.18 -42.71
C GLU A 32 -104.99 14.43 -42.59
N ASN A 33 -104.73 14.86 -41.36
CA ASN A 33 -103.97 16.08 -41.06
C ASN A 33 -104.53 17.35 -41.73
N SER A 34 -105.76 17.30 -42.25
CA SER A 34 -106.45 18.47 -42.82
C SER A 34 -106.63 19.55 -41.75
N PRO A 35 -106.39 20.84 -42.08
CA PRO A 35 -106.54 21.93 -41.13
C PRO A 35 -108.00 22.11 -40.69
N ALA A 36 -108.20 22.81 -39.57
CA ALA A 36 -109.52 23.19 -39.07
C ALA A 36 -110.33 23.98 -40.11
N GLY A 37 -111.64 23.75 -40.18
CA GLY A 37 -112.56 24.41 -41.10
C GLY A 37 -112.61 23.83 -42.52
N THR A 38 -111.88 22.73 -42.78
CA THR A 38 -111.92 22.02 -44.07
C THR A 38 -113.33 21.52 -44.35
N SER A 39 -113.91 21.90 -45.49
CA SER A 39 -115.27 21.50 -45.87
C SER A 39 -115.32 20.05 -46.31
N VAL A 40 -116.15 19.24 -45.65
CA VAL A 40 -116.27 17.80 -45.88
C VAL A 40 -117.51 17.45 -46.70
N TYR A 41 -118.66 18.05 -46.37
CA TYR A 41 -119.94 17.80 -47.07
C TYR A 41 -120.93 18.95 -46.88
N THR A 42 -121.89 19.13 -47.80
CA THR A 42 -122.91 20.20 -47.75
C THR A 42 -124.30 19.61 -47.95
N PHE A 43 -125.29 20.02 -47.15
CA PHE A 43 -126.69 19.55 -47.22
C PHE A 43 -127.67 20.68 -46.89
N SER A 44 -128.95 20.54 -47.26
CA SER A 44 -130.01 21.51 -46.92
C SER A 44 -131.18 20.86 -46.17
N VAL A 45 -132.01 21.68 -45.53
CA VAL A 45 -133.23 21.27 -44.83
C VAL A 45 -134.45 21.94 -45.45
N ASP A 46 -135.42 21.14 -45.88
CA ASP A 46 -136.62 21.61 -46.58
C ASP A 46 -137.87 21.53 -45.66
N LEU A 47 -138.74 22.55 -45.73
CA LEU A 47 -140.08 22.57 -45.13
C LEU A 47 -141.17 22.78 -46.18
N THR A 48 -142.34 22.16 -45.96
CA THR A 48 -143.56 22.39 -46.75
C THR A 48 -144.35 23.60 -46.20
N PRO A 49 -144.74 24.63 -47.00
CA PRO A 49 -145.09 25.95 -46.46
C PRO A 49 -146.55 26.22 -46.02
N ASP A 50 -147.50 25.29 -46.18
CA ASP A 50 -148.90 25.74 -46.38
C ASP A 50 -149.89 25.59 -45.22
N LEU A 51 -149.47 25.28 -43.99
CA LEU A 51 -150.44 25.13 -42.89
C LEU A 51 -150.24 26.02 -41.65
N PHE A 52 -149.07 26.62 -41.40
CA PHE A 52 -148.85 27.48 -40.22
C PHE A 52 -147.80 28.58 -40.44
N PRO A 53 -148.16 29.90 -40.48
CA PRO A 53 -147.24 30.99 -40.83
C PRO A 53 -146.18 31.38 -39.77
N ASN A 54 -145.90 30.53 -38.77
CA ASN A 54 -144.93 30.80 -37.68
C ASN A 54 -144.02 29.58 -37.32
N VAL A 55 -143.81 28.63 -38.23
CA VAL A 55 -142.94 27.46 -37.98
C VAL A 55 -141.51 27.75 -38.43
N ALA A 56 -140.54 27.61 -37.54
CA ALA A 56 -139.11 27.81 -37.81
C ALA A 56 -138.33 26.49 -37.67
N VAL A 57 -137.28 26.34 -38.47
CA VAL A 57 -136.39 25.16 -38.45
C VAL A 57 -135.36 25.33 -37.33
N GLY A 58 -135.20 24.32 -36.49
CA GLY A 58 -134.08 24.22 -35.57
C GLY A 58 -132.75 24.03 -36.29
N TYR A 59 -131.65 24.32 -35.60
CA TYR A 59 -130.31 24.11 -36.13
C TYR A 59 -130.00 22.60 -36.19
N PRO A 60 -129.56 22.04 -37.33
CA PRO A 60 -129.18 20.63 -37.43
C PRO A 60 -128.01 20.32 -36.48
N THR A 61 -128.11 19.23 -35.73
CA THR A 61 -127.11 18.85 -34.73
C THR A 61 -126.61 17.44 -34.97
N ILE A 62 -125.31 17.22 -34.74
CA ILE A 62 -124.71 15.89 -34.72
C ILE A 62 -125.01 15.30 -33.34
N ILE A 63 -125.74 14.19 -33.29
CA ILE A 63 -126.20 13.57 -32.03
C ILE A 63 -125.44 12.28 -31.67
N ASN A 64 -124.37 11.96 -32.40
CA ASN A 64 -123.54 10.79 -32.09
C ASN A 64 -123.01 10.85 -30.65
N SER A 65 -123.05 9.71 -29.97
CA SER A 65 -122.42 9.54 -28.67
C SER A 65 -120.90 9.28 -28.75
N ASN A 66 -120.35 9.00 -29.94
CA ASN A 66 -118.94 8.73 -30.14
C ASN A 66 -118.12 10.03 -30.02
N PRO A 67 -117.19 10.17 -29.05
CA PRO A 67 -116.41 11.41 -28.88
C PRO A 67 -115.57 11.77 -30.11
N LEU A 68 -115.19 10.81 -30.95
CA LEU A 68 -114.39 11.07 -32.15
C LEU A 68 -115.16 11.82 -33.24
N THR A 69 -116.50 11.79 -33.23
CA THR A 69 -117.29 12.58 -34.18
C THR A 69 -117.24 14.08 -33.89
N LYS A 70 -116.68 14.50 -32.74
CA LYS A 70 -116.35 15.91 -32.45
C LYS A 70 -115.24 16.48 -33.34
N ALA A 71 -114.56 15.64 -34.12
CA ALA A 71 -113.71 16.09 -35.22
C ALA A 71 -114.50 16.85 -36.29
N PHE A 72 -115.83 16.76 -36.28
CA PHE A 72 -116.72 17.41 -37.24
C PHE A 72 -117.75 18.31 -36.55
N GLU A 73 -118.04 19.44 -37.15
CA GLU A 73 -119.13 20.34 -36.76
C GLU A 73 -119.97 20.74 -37.97
N ILE A 74 -121.22 21.11 -37.72
CA ILE A 74 -122.13 21.65 -38.74
C ILE A 74 -122.08 23.16 -38.61
N ASN A 75 -121.75 23.84 -39.71
CA ASN A 75 -121.75 25.30 -39.83
C ASN A 75 -122.86 25.78 -40.80
N PRO A 76 -123.56 26.89 -40.51
CA PRO A 76 -124.60 27.38 -41.38
C PRO A 76 -123.98 28.09 -42.58
N VAL A 77 -124.53 27.85 -43.76
CA VAL A 77 -124.19 28.57 -45.00
C VAL A 77 -125.30 29.59 -45.34
N SER A 78 -126.57 29.22 -45.10
CA SER A 78 -127.74 30.11 -45.18
C SER A 78 -128.83 29.63 -44.20
N SER A 79 -130.03 30.21 -44.22
CA SER A 79 -131.14 29.80 -43.34
C SER A 79 -131.62 28.36 -43.54
N VAL A 80 -131.27 27.73 -44.67
CA VAL A 80 -131.69 26.35 -45.01
C VAL A 80 -130.52 25.47 -45.50
N LEU A 81 -129.32 26.01 -45.66
CA LEU A 81 -128.14 25.30 -46.19
C LEU A 81 -127.03 25.22 -45.13
N TYR A 82 -126.44 24.03 -44.96
CA TYR A 82 -125.44 23.74 -43.93
C TYR A 82 -124.27 22.95 -44.52
N LYS A 83 -123.08 23.10 -43.91
CA LYS A 83 -121.89 22.32 -44.27
C LYS A 83 -121.29 21.65 -43.05
N VAL A 84 -120.79 20.45 -43.24
CA VAL A 84 -119.96 19.74 -42.25
C VAL A 84 -118.51 20.09 -42.52
N VAL A 85 -117.82 20.60 -41.50
CA VAL A 85 -116.40 20.95 -41.56
C VAL A 85 -115.61 20.23 -40.46
N THR A 86 -114.29 20.13 -40.63
CA THR A 86 -113.39 19.69 -39.56
C THR A 86 -113.27 20.76 -38.46
N THR A 87 -113.23 20.36 -37.19
CA THR A 87 -113.08 21.30 -36.05
C THR A 87 -111.62 21.66 -35.77
N GLY A 88 -110.69 20.73 -35.99
CA GLY A 88 -109.26 20.87 -35.65
C GLY A 88 -108.92 20.59 -34.18
N ASP A 89 -109.91 20.50 -33.30
CA ASP A 89 -109.73 20.08 -31.90
C ASP A 89 -109.28 18.62 -31.78
N LEU A 90 -109.70 17.80 -32.75
CA LEU A 90 -109.20 16.45 -32.99
C LEU A 90 -108.63 16.43 -34.41
N ILE A 91 -107.31 16.26 -34.53
CA ILE A 91 -106.64 16.08 -35.82
C ILE A 91 -107.00 14.68 -36.32
N LEU A 92 -107.56 14.61 -37.52
CA LEU A 92 -107.80 13.32 -38.17
C LEU A 92 -106.45 12.70 -38.51
N ASP A 93 -106.10 11.62 -37.83
CA ASP A 93 -104.89 10.82 -38.04
C ASP A 93 -105.36 9.46 -38.55
N TYR A 94 -105.00 9.12 -39.80
CA TYR A 94 -105.48 7.92 -40.47
C TYR A 94 -104.97 6.66 -39.78
N GLU A 95 -103.75 6.67 -39.27
CA GLU A 95 -103.10 5.52 -38.64
C GLU A 95 -103.68 5.21 -37.25
N THR A 96 -104.14 6.22 -36.52
CA THR A 96 -104.63 6.04 -35.14
C THR A 96 -106.15 6.17 -34.97
N MET A 97 -106.87 6.71 -35.96
CA MET A 97 -108.32 6.93 -35.90
C MET A 97 -109.12 6.08 -36.90
N PRO A 98 -110.45 5.92 -36.71
CA PRO A 98 -111.28 5.23 -37.69
C PRO A 98 -111.22 5.92 -39.07
N HIS A 99 -110.95 5.15 -40.13
CA HIS A 99 -110.91 5.68 -41.49
C HIS A 99 -112.31 6.09 -42.02
N ARG A 100 -113.38 5.77 -41.26
CA ARG A 100 -114.77 6.06 -41.61
C ARG A 100 -115.56 6.51 -40.38
N PHE A 101 -116.24 7.64 -40.50
CA PHE A 101 -117.17 8.17 -39.49
C PHE A 101 -118.60 8.17 -40.03
N GLU A 102 -119.58 7.82 -39.20
CA GLU A 102 -121.01 7.90 -39.54
C GLU A 102 -121.69 8.92 -38.64
N LEU A 103 -121.93 10.12 -39.15
CA LEU A 103 -122.54 11.23 -38.41
C LEU A 103 -124.07 11.14 -38.49
N GLN A 104 -124.72 10.99 -37.34
CA GLN A 104 -126.17 11.06 -37.16
C GLN A 104 -126.58 12.52 -36.98
N ILE A 105 -127.22 13.09 -38.00
CA ILE A 105 -127.62 14.50 -38.03
C ILE A 105 -129.13 14.60 -37.80
N LEU A 106 -129.52 15.23 -36.69
CA LEU A 106 -130.90 15.44 -36.27
C LEU A 106 -131.32 16.90 -36.47
N VAL A 107 -132.50 17.11 -37.02
CA VAL A 107 -133.16 18.43 -37.07
C VAL A 107 -134.60 18.32 -36.56
N TYR A 108 -135.07 19.38 -35.91
CA TYR A 108 -136.45 19.52 -35.40
C TYR A 108 -137.03 20.87 -35.83
N ASP A 109 -138.34 20.97 -35.99
CA ASP A 109 -139.03 22.26 -36.17
C ASP A 109 -139.70 22.74 -34.87
N THR A 110 -140.20 23.98 -34.86
CA THR A 110 -140.93 24.54 -33.70
C THR A 110 -142.31 23.92 -33.47
N ALA A 111 -142.82 23.10 -34.39
CA ALA A 111 -144.08 22.37 -34.28
C ALA A 111 -143.89 20.93 -33.74
N GLY A 112 -142.63 20.49 -33.57
CA GLY A 112 -142.26 19.18 -33.03
C GLY A 112 -142.01 18.08 -34.07
N ALA A 113 -142.02 18.38 -35.37
CA ALA A 113 -141.56 17.43 -36.39
C ALA A 113 -140.04 17.25 -36.31
N LYS A 114 -139.56 16.03 -36.56
CA LYS A 114 -138.13 15.68 -36.51
C LYS A 114 -137.73 14.80 -37.70
N ASP A 115 -136.53 15.01 -38.22
CA ASP A 115 -135.89 14.14 -39.22
C ASP A 115 -134.45 13.82 -38.80
N LEU A 116 -133.99 12.61 -39.07
CA LEU A 116 -132.68 12.08 -38.68
C LEU A 116 -132.06 11.32 -39.85
N GLN A 117 -130.89 11.77 -40.32
CA GLN A 117 -130.16 11.14 -41.42
C GLN A 117 -128.69 10.91 -41.08
N ILE A 118 -128.02 10.06 -41.87
CA ILE A 118 -126.61 9.69 -41.66
C ILE A 118 -125.73 10.28 -42.77
N LEU A 119 -124.65 10.95 -42.40
CA LEU A 119 -123.55 11.35 -43.28
C LEU A 119 -122.34 10.45 -43.01
N THR A 120 -121.86 9.73 -44.03
CA THR A 120 -120.61 8.98 -43.94
C THR A 120 -119.42 9.85 -44.33
N ILE A 121 -118.36 9.89 -43.53
CA ILE A 121 -117.11 10.59 -43.87
C ILE A 121 -116.00 9.57 -43.99
N GLN A 122 -115.28 9.58 -45.11
CA GLN A 122 -114.05 8.79 -45.31
C GLN A 122 -112.82 9.67 -45.12
N VAL A 123 -111.89 9.23 -44.27
CA VAL A 123 -110.57 9.85 -44.13
C VAL A 123 -109.64 9.24 -45.17
N LEU A 124 -108.82 10.05 -45.84
CA LEU A 124 -107.83 9.62 -46.83
C LEU A 124 -106.41 9.75 -46.26
N ASP A 125 -105.61 8.69 -46.38
CA ASP A 125 -104.20 8.57 -45.96
C ASP A 125 -103.27 9.53 -46.76
N VAL A 126 -102.29 10.15 -46.10
CA VAL A 126 -101.26 11.04 -46.64
C VAL A 126 -99.87 10.59 -46.19
N ASN A 127 -98.97 10.31 -47.16
CA ASN A 127 -97.61 9.82 -46.88
C ASN A 127 -96.79 10.73 -45.95
N GLU A 128 -96.23 10.14 -44.90
CA GLU A 128 -95.35 10.78 -43.93
C GLU A 128 -93.86 10.47 -44.17
N LEU A 129 -92.96 11.21 -43.53
CA LEU A 129 -91.53 10.91 -43.59
C LEU A 129 -91.23 9.63 -42.80
N PRO A 130 -90.26 8.80 -43.24
CA PRO A 130 -89.77 7.70 -42.41
C PRO A 130 -89.26 8.19 -41.06
N VAL A 131 -89.56 7.44 -40.02
CA VAL A 131 -89.14 7.71 -38.65
C VAL A 131 -88.23 6.57 -38.18
N PHE A 132 -86.99 6.91 -37.83
CA PHE A 132 -86.10 5.97 -37.17
C PHE A 132 -86.68 5.53 -35.83
N GLN A 133 -86.45 4.28 -35.44
CA GLN A 133 -86.93 3.69 -34.20
C GLN A 133 -85.81 3.58 -33.14
N GLY A 134 -86.21 3.45 -31.88
CA GLY A 134 -85.28 3.29 -30.76
C GLY A 134 -84.38 4.50 -30.53
N ASN A 135 -83.15 4.25 -30.03
CA ASN A 135 -82.26 5.32 -29.56
C ASN A 135 -81.84 6.31 -30.66
N ILE A 136 -81.69 5.85 -31.91
CA ILE A 136 -81.26 6.72 -33.01
C ILE A 136 -82.34 7.73 -33.44
N ALA A 137 -83.59 7.51 -33.03
CA ALA A 137 -84.71 8.42 -33.28
C ALA A 137 -84.53 9.76 -32.55
N THR A 138 -84.10 9.70 -31.29
CA THR A 138 -84.15 10.80 -30.32
C THR A 138 -82.77 11.28 -29.85
N GLN A 139 -81.69 10.52 -30.07
CA GLN A 139 -80.35 10.88 -29.61
C GLN A 139 -79.23 10.41 -30.55
N LEU A 140 -78.03 10.99 -30.37
CA LEU A 140 -76.81 10.56 -31.06
C LEU A 140 -76.39 9.18 -30.53
N VAL A 141 -76.09 8.26 -31.44
CA VAL A 141 -75.64 6.90 -31.10
C VAL A 141 -74.14 6.78 -31.37
N THR A 142 -73.41 6.34 -30.35
CA THR A 142 -72.01 5.92 -30.47
C THR A 142 -71.92 4.41 -30.32
N VAL A 143 -71.29 3.75 -31.28
CA VAL A 143 -71.03 2.31 -31.31
C VAL A 143 -69.56 2.11 -31.00
N TYR A 144 -69.28 1.25 -30.02
CA TYR A 144 -67.91 0.92 -29.62
C TYR A 144 -67.52 -0.43 -30.20
N ILE A 145 -66.39 -0.48 -30.90
CA ILE A 145 -65.82 -1.70 -31.46
C ILE A 145 -64.45 -1.88 -30.85
N LEU A 146 -64.21 -3.01 -30.17
CA LEU A 146 -62.86 -3.37 -29.77
C LEU A 146 -62.03 -3.54 -31.04
N GLU A 147 -60.83 -2.98 -31.06
CA GLU A 147 -59.91 -3.28 -32.15
C GLU A 147 -59.65 -4.78 -32.24
N ASN A 148 -59.05 -5.18 -33.34
CA ASN A 148 -58.85 -6.58 -33.67
C ASN A 148 -60.12 -7.47 -33.79
N THR A 149 -61.32 -6.92 -33.55
CA THR A 149 -62.58 -7.62 -33.77
C THR A 149 -62.72 -7.99 -35.26
N PRO A 150 -63.04 -9.25 -35.61
CA PRO A 150 -63.28 -9.65 -37.00
C PRO A 150 -64.37 -8.81 -37.66
N SER A 151 -64.27 -8.60 -38.97
CA SER A 151 -65.29 -7.91 -39.76
C SER A 151 -66.66 -8.57 -39.59
N GLY A 152 -67.71 -7.79 -39.32
CA GLY A 152 -69.03 -8.33 -39.02
C GLY A 152 -70.08 -7.27 -38.67
N PRO A 153 -71.29 -7.67 -38.27
CA PRO A 153 -72.36 -6.75 -37.89
C PRO A 153 -72.01 -6.02 -36.58
N ILE A 154 -72.20 -4.70 -36.55
CA ILE A 154 -71.82 -3.84 -35.41
C ILE A 154 -73.02 -3.14 -34.75
N TYR A 155 -74.04 -2.78 -35.52
CA TYR A 155 -75.22 -2.11 -34.99
C TYR A 155 -76.39 -2.26 -35.96
N SER A 156 -77.59 -2.54 -35.45
CA SER A 156 -78.80 -2.64 -36.25
C SER A 156 -79.69 -1.44 -36.00
N ILE A 157 -80.15 -0.83 -37.07
CA ILE A 157 -81.12 0.26 -37.06
C ILE A 157 -82.42 -0.18 -37.71
N ASP A 158 -83.50 0.47 -37.32
CA ASP A 158 -84.80 0.28 -37.91
C ASP A 158 -85.48 1.64 -38.12
N ALA A 159 -86.26 1.75 -39.18
CA ALA A 159 -87.03 2.92 -39.53
C ALA A 159 -88.35 2.45 -40.13
N THR A 160 -89.43 3.09 -39.72
CA THR A 160 -90.77 2.78 -40.17
C THR A 160 -91.41 3.99 -40.82
N ASP A 161 -92.27 3.73 -41.79
CA ASP A 161 -93.13 4.71 -42.43
C ASP A 161 -94.57 4.24 -42.15
N SER A 162 -95.38 5.12 -41.56
CA SER A 162 -96.69 4.83 -40.97
C SER A 162 -97.75 4.37 -41.97
N THR A 163 -97.52 4.54 -43.28
CA THR A 163 -98.56 4.35 -44.31
C THR A 163 -99.13 2.93 -44.35
N ASN A 164 -100.46 2.81 -44.29
CA ASN A 164 -101.22 1.56 -44.16
C ASN A 164 -101.22 0.69 -45.45
N ALA A 165 -100.48 1.09 -46.48
CA ALA A 165 -100.25 0.29 -47.66
C ALA A 165 -99.11 -0.72 -47.43
N THR A 166 -99.46 -1.89 -46.88
CA THR A 166 -98.69 -3.16 -46.87
C THR A 166 -97.20 -2.99 -47.17
N SER A 167 -96.40 -2.81 -46.12
CA SER A 167 -94.92 -2.76 -46.12
C SER A 167 -94.32 -1.76 -47.12
N ALA A 168 -94.28 -0.48 -46.76
CA ALA A 168 -93.36 0.47 -47.38
C ALA A 168 -91.92 -0.06 -47.21
N LYS A 169 -91.29 -0.56 -48.29
CA LYS A 169 -89.91 -1.03 -48.26
C LYS A 169 -88.99 0.18 -48.05
N ILE A 170 -88.51 0.37 -46.82
CA ILE A 170 -87.47 1.36 -46.50
C ILE A 170 -86.12 0.87 -47.07
N THR A 171 -85.39 1.78 -47.69
CA THR A 171 -84.02 1.55 -48.16
C THR A 171 -83.04 2.35 -47.33
N TYR A 172 -81.93 1.72 -46.95
CA TYR A 172 -80.89 2.35 -46.14
C TYR A 172 -79.64 2.60 -46.97
N SER A 173 -79.02 3.76 -46.78
CA SER A 173 -77.70 4.08 -47.34
C SER A 173 -76.81 4.75 -46.28
N LEU A 174 -75.51 4.54 -46.40
CA LEU A 174 -74.51 5.09 -45.50
C LEU A 174 -73.61 6.06 -46.28
N THR A 175 -73.23 7.18 -45.68
CA THR A 175 -72.28 8.13 -46.26
C THR A 175 -71.25 8.58 -45.23
N PRO A 176 -69.97 8.77 -45.61
CA PRO A 176 -69.40 8.56 -46.95
C PRO A 176 -69.07 7.08 -47.27
N ASP A 177 -69.25 6.68 -48.53
CA ASP A 177 -69.01 5.31 -49.03
C ASP A 177 -67.53 4.88 -49.00
N SER A 178 -66.61 5.83 -48.82
CA SER A 178 -65.16 5.58 -48.75
C SER A 178 -64.73 4.96 -47.41
N LEU A 179 -65.60 4.95 -46.41
CA LEU A 179 -65.29 4.42 -45.09
C LEU A 179 -65.42 2.89 -45.08
N PRO A 180 -64.69 2.19 -44.19
CA PRO A 180 -64.70 0.73 -44.12
C PRO A 180 -65.95 0.17 -43.43
N PHE A 181 -67.13 0.71 -43.75
CA PHE A 181 -68.42 0.29 -43.23
C PHE A 181 -69.42 0.14 -44.37
N GLY A 182 -70.42 -0.70 -44.17
CA GLY A 182 -71.60 -0.68 -45.02
C GLY A 182 -72.85 -1.07 -44.27
N ILE A 183 -73.98 -1.06 -44.97
CA ILE A 183 -75.30 -1.28 -44.41
C ILE A 183 -76.08 -2.29 -45.25
N SER A 184 -76.69 -3.27 -44.59
CA SER A 184 -77.53 -4.28 -45.24
C SER A 184 -78.90 -3.70 -45.62
N GLU A 185 -79.64 -4.40 -46.49
CA GLU A 185 -81.04 -4.08 -46.80
C GLU A 185 -81.93 -4.09 -45.55
N THR A 186 -81.54 -4.82 -44.50
CA THR A 186 -82.27 -4.91 -43.23
C THR A 186 -81.87 -3.85 -42.21
N GLY A 187 -81.02 -2.88 -42.58
CA GLY A 187 -80.57 -1.82 -41.68
C GLY A 187 -79.47 -2.27 -40.69
N THR A 188 -78.74 -3.36 -40.96
CA THR A 188 -77.61 -3.76 -40.12
C THR A 188 -76.32 -3.19 -40.69
N ILE A 189 -75.64 -2.37 -39.89
CA ILE A 189 -74.32 -1.81 -40.20
C ILE A 189 -73.27 -2.89 -39.95
N TYR A 190 -72.34 -3.06 -40.87
CA TYR A 190 -71.21 -3.99 -40.77
C TYR A 190 -69.88 -3.25 -40.90
N SER A 191 -68.87 -3.74 -40.18
CA SER A 191 -67.48 -3.43 -40.45
C SER A 191 -66.98 -4.25 -41.64
N LEU A 192 -66.23 -3.62 -42.55
CA LEU A 192 -65.66 -4.27 -43.74
C LEU A 192 -64.25 -4.81 -43.52
N LYS A 193 -63.60 -4.43 -42.41
CA LYS A 193 -62.26 -4.88 -42.05
C LYS A 193 -62.12 -5.06 -40.55
N LYS A 194 -61.02 -5.70 -40.17
CA LYS A 194 -60.46 -5.66 -38.82
C LYS A 194 -59.79 -4.30 -38.62
N PHE A 195 -60.11 -3.59 -37.54
CA PHE A 195 -59.49 -2.31 -37.18
C PHE A 195 -58.25 -2.53 -36.32
N ASP A 196 -57.28 -1.66 -36.51
CA ASP A 196 -55.98 -1.59 -35.81
C ASP A 196 -55.88 -0.15 -35.28
N TYR A 197 -56.03 0.03 -33.96
CA TYR A 197 -56.19 1.34 -33.34
C TYR A 197 -54.97 2.22 -33.58
N GLU A 198 -53.77 1.64 -33.62
CA GLU A 198 -52.50 2.35 -33.78
C GLU A 198 -52.29 2.88 -35.21
N LYS A 199 -52.95 2.28 -36.20
CA LYS A 199 -52.79 2.63 -37.63
C LYS A 199 -54.04 3.28 -38.24
N ASP A 200 -55.22 3.00 -37.69
CA ASP A 200 -56.50 3.47 -38.20
C ASP A 200 -57.04 4.67 -37.38
N PRO A 201 -57.94 5.48 -37.95
CA PRO A 201 -58.64 6.51 -37.17
C PRO A 201 -59.48 5.94 -36.01
N ASP A 202 -59.33 6.52 -34.82
CA ASP A 202 -60.03 6.10 -33.59
C ASP A 202 -61.55 6.32 -33.65
N ASN A 203 -62.01 7.25 -34.50
CA ASN A 203 -63.42 7.62 -34.61
C ASN A 203 -63.85 7.84 -36.06
N TYR A 204 -65.01 7.27 -36.40
CA TYR A 204 -65.65 7.41 -37.70
C TYR A 204 -67.06 7.99 -37.54
N THR A 205 -67.39 8.97 -38.35
CA THR A 205 -68.73 9.58 -38.37
C THR A 205 -69.49 9.08 -39.59
N LEU A 206 -70.55 8.31 -39.35
CA LEU A 206 -71.39 7.71 -40.38
C LEU A 206 -72.72 8.45 -40.42
N GLN A 207 -73.11 8.97 -41.58
CA GLN A 207 -74.45 9.51 -41.79
C GLN A 207 -75.30 8.45 -42.49
N ILE A 208 -76.35 8.02 -41.80
CA ILE A 208 -77.25 6.97 -42.25
C ILE A 208 -78.55 7.61 -42.72
N THR A 209 -78.98 7.26 -43.92
CA THR A 209 -80.18 7.80 -44.55
C THR A 209 -81.18 6.68 -44.77
N ALA A 210 -82.37 6.82 -44.20
CA ALA A 210 -83.52 5.98 -44.47
C ALA A 210 -84.39 6.67 -45.53
N ARG A 211 -84.75 5.95 -46.59
CA ARG A 211 -85.52 6.47 -47.71
C ARG A 211 -86.74 5.59 -47.98
N ASP A 212 -87.90 6.23 -48.11
CA ASP A 212 -89.15 5.56 -48.50
C ASP A 212 -89.22 5.25 -50.01
N ARG A 213 -90.29 4.58 -50.41
CA ARG A 213 -90.59 4.23 -51.81
C ARG A 213 -90.90 5.44 -52.70
N LEU A 214 -91.32 6.58 -52.14
CA LEU A 214 -91.63 7.82 -52.85
C LEU A 214 -90.41 8.74 -52.98
N GLY A 215 -89.27 8.35 -52.40
CA GLY A 215 -88.01 9.07 -52.44
C GLY A 215 -87.79 10.08 -51.31
N GLN A 216 -88.73 10.21 -50.37
CA GLN A 216 -88.51 11.03 -49.18
C GLN A 216 -87.51 10.34 -48.25
N ASN A 217 -86.69 11.13 -47.56
CA ASN A 217 -85.63 10.58 -46.73
C ASN A 217 -85.39 11.37 -45.46
N VAL A 218 -84.83 10.68 -44.47
CA VAL A 218 -84.35 11.25 -43.21
C VAL A 218 -82.95 10.71 -42.95
N SER A 219 -82.06 11.57 -42.45
CA SER A 219 -80.72 11.18 -42.06
C SER A 219 -80.48 11.31 -40.55
N ARG A 220 -79.65 10.43 -40.02
CA ARG A 220 -79.11 10.45 -38.65
C ARG A 220 -77.63 10.12 -38.65
N THR A 221 -76.93 10.59 -37.63
CA THR A 221 -75.49 10.35 -37.45
C THR A 221 -75.27 9.23 -36.45
N VAL A 222 -74.35 8.32 -36.78
CA VAL A 222 -73.80 7.31 -35.89
C VAL A 222 -72.30 7.50 -35.85
N ILE A 223 -71.75 7.56 -34.64
CA ILE A 223 -70.30 7.58 -34.43
C ILE A 223 -69.86 6.16 -34.13
N VAL A 224 -68.84 5.68 -34.83
CA VAL A 224 -68.16 4.43 -34.49
C VAL A 224 -66.83 4.79 -33.86
N SER A 225 -66.63 4.38 -32.61
CA SER A 225 -65.41 4.60 -31.86
C SER A 225 -64.69 3.26 -31.70
N ILE A 226 -63.43 3.22 -32.13
CA ILE A 226 -62.58 2.06 -31.94
C ILE A 226 -62.01 2.13 -30.52
N ILE A 227 -62.12 1.04 -29.78
CA ILE A 227 -61.58 0.91 -28.43
C ILE A 227 -60.24 0.17 -28.54
N ASN A 228 -59.18 0.86 -28.12
CA ASN A 228 -57.83 0.31 -28.02
C ASN A 228 -57.77 -0.89 -27.06
N THR A 229 -57.01 -1.92 -27.42
CA THR A 229 -56.62 -3.03 -26.56
C THR A 229 -55.10 -3.12 -26.40
N ASN A 230 -54.63 -3.68 -25.29
CA ASN A 230 -53.20 -3.87 -25.03
C ASN A 230 -52.59 -4.97 -25.92
N ASP A 231 -52.34 -4.69 -27.19
CA ASP A 231 -51.88 -5.67 -28.16
C ASP A 231 -50.60 -5.34 -28.92
N GLU A 232 -49.92 -4.25 -28.60
CA GLU A 232 -48.53 -4.00 -29.01
C GLU A 232 -47.59 -4.04 -27.79
N PRO A 233 -46.39 -4.63 -27.90
CA PRO A 233 -45.43 -4.61 -26.80
C PRO A 233 -44.75 -3.23 -26.68
N PRO A 234 -44.41 -2.77 -25.45
CA PRO A 234 -43.57 -1.61 -25.27
C PRO A 234 -42.17 -1.87 -25.84
N TYR A 235 -41.50 -0.84 -26.35
CA TYR A 235 -40.14 -0.94 -26.89
C TYR A 235 -39.22 0.18 -26.38
N PHE A 236 -37.93 -0.14 -26.23
CA PHE A 236 -36.93 0.83 -25.77
C PHE A 236 -36.58 1.85 -26.86
N THR A 237 -36.61 3.13 -26.51
CA THR A 237 -36.17 4.24 -27.38
C THR A 237 -34.76 4.72 -27.06
N THR A 238 -34.22 4.37 -25.88
CA THR A 238 -32.82 4.63 -25.52
C THR A 238 -31.90 3.95 -26.52
N LYS A 239 -30.94 4.70 -27.07
CA LYS A 239 -29.93 4.17 -28.02
C LYS A 239 -28.62 3.77 -27.35
N GLU A 240 -28.26 4.47 -26.28
CA GLU A 240 -27.05 4.20 -25.52
C GLU A 240 -27.18 2.86 -24.79
N ARG A 241 -26.08 2.09 -24.79
CA ARG A 241 -26.00 0.74 -24.21
C ARG A 241 -24.85 0.60 -23.22
N ALA A 242 -23.95 1.57 -23.17
CA ALA A 242 -22.79 1.56 -22.30
C ALA A 242 -22.79 2.85 -21.48
N PHE A 243 -22.77 2.70 -20.16
CA PHE A 243 -22.76 3.80 -19.21
C PHE A 243 -21.53 3.67 -18.31
N LYS A 244 -21.13 4.77 -17.72
CA LYS A 244 -20.00 4.80 -16.80
C LYS A 244 -20.40 5.45 -15.50
N ILE A 245 -19.89 4.93 -14.40
CA ILE A 245 -20.07 5.50 -13.07
C ILE A 245 -18.74 5.42 -12.33
N PRO A 246 -18.24 6.52 -11.73
CA PRO A 246 -17.07 6.43 -10.89
C PRO A 246 -17.38 5.59 -9.64
N GLU A 247 -16.40 4.85 -9.15
CA GLU A 247 -16.46 4.29 -7.80
C GLU A 247 -16.59 5.39 -6.74
N GLU A 248 -16.82 4.99 -5.49
CA GLU A 248 -17.17 5.90 -4.39
C GLU A 248 -18.48 6.66 -4.62
N SER A 249 -19.26 6.26 -5.63
CA SER A 249 -20.59 6.78 -5.88
C SER A 249 -21.53 6.35 -4.76
N MET A 250 -22.09 7.35 -4.07
CA MET A 250 -23.04 7.11 -2.98
C MET A 250 -24.32 6.41 -3.50
N PRO A 251 -25.01 5.64 -2.64
CA PRO A 251 -26.36 5.16 -2.93
C PRO A 251 -27.29 6.32 -3.31
N GLY A 252 -28.02 6.16 -4.43
CA GLY A 252 -28.86 7.18 -5.04
C GLY A 252 -28.21 7.95 -6.19
N SER A 253 -26.91 7.74 -6.47
CA SER A 253 -26.25 8.34 -7.62
C SER A 253 -26.87 7.89 -8.95
N PHE A 254 -27.03 8.83 -9.88
CA PHE A 254 -27.60 8.61 -11.21
C PHE A 254 -26.62 7.87 -12.12
N VAL A 255 -27.09 6.83 -12.81
CA VAL A 255 -26.30 6.07 -13.80
C VAL A 255 -26.83 6.29 -15.21
N ALA A 256 -28.12 6.05 -15.42
CA ALA A 256 -28.73 6.10 -16.74
C ALA A 256 -30.22 6.44 -16.65
N ASN A 257 -30.76 7.02 -17.72
CA ASN A 257 -32.20 7.22 -17.88
C ASN A 257 -32.72 6.37 -19.04
N ILE A 258 -33.59 5.41 -18.74
CA ILE A 258 -34.11 4.45 -19.71
C ILE A 258 -35.50 4.85 -20.15
N THR A 259 -35.63 5.08 -21.44
CA THR A 259 -36.83 5.57 -22.09
C THR A 259 -37.43 4.50 -22.97
N VAL A 260 -38.74 4.37 -22.91
CA VAL A 260 -39.54 3.39 -23.67
C VAL A 260 -40.71 4.12 -24.31
N LYS A 261 -41.32 3.49 -25.31
CA LYS A 261 -42.60 3.90 -25.86
C LYS A 261 -43.49 2.68 -25.98
N ASP A 262 -44.76 2.88 -25.69
CA ASP A 262 -45.80 1.90 -25.91
C ASP A 262 -46.66 2.36 -27.10
N PRO A 263 -46.77 1.57 -28.19
CA PRO A 263 -47.62 1.93 -29.31
C PRO A 263 -49.10 2.11 -28.94
N ASP A 264 -49.60 1.42 -27.90
CA ASP A 264 -51.02 1.43 -27.48
C ASP A 264 -51.50 2.80 -26.89
N GLY A 265 -50.60 3.79 -26.80
CA GLY A 265 -50.95 5.20 -26.63
C GLY A 265 -51.29 5.68 -25.21
N GLU A 266 -52.01 6.82 -25.12
CA GLU A 266 -52.31 7.50 -23.85
C GLU A 266 -53.19 6.65 -22.93
N GLY A 267 -52.60 6.16 -21.83
CA GLY A 267 -53.25 5.31 -20.84
C GLY A 267 -52.39 4.12 -20.43
N TYR A 268 -51.62 3.56 -21.37
CA TYR A 268 -50.68 2.46 -21.12
C TYR A 268 -49.29 2.96 -20.71
N GLU A 269 -48.93 4.21 -21.06
CA GLU A 269 -47.68 4.85 -20.60
C GLU A 269 -47.56 4.93 -19.06
N GLN A 270 -48.67 5.12 -18.34
CA GLN A 270 -48.69 5.13 -16.87
C GLN A 270 -48.69 3.71 -16.25
N GLY A 271 -49.00 2.70 -17.07
CA GLY A 271 -48.97 1.28 -16.72
C GLY A 271 -47.57 0.67 -16.75
N LEU A 272 -46.63 1.31 -17.47
CA LEU A 272 -45.27 0.82 -17.64
C LEU A 272 -44.58 0.57 -16.29
N ARG A 273 -44.01 -0.63 -16.11
CA ARG A 273 -43.19 -1.00 -14.96
C ARG A 273 -41.84 -1.50 -15.38
N PHE A 274 -40.80 -0.84 -14.87
CA PHE A 274 -39.41 -1.21 -15.08
C PHE A 274 -38.92 -2.16 -13.99
N SER A 275 -38.06 -3.10 -14.36
CA SER A 275 -37.42 -4.04 -13.46
C SER A 275 -36.07 -4.50 -14.00
N ILE A 276 -35.17 -4.97 -13.14
CA ILE A 276 -33.89 -5.58 -13.52
C ILE A 276 -34.05 -7.10 -13.41
N ASN A 277 -33.80 -7.83 -14.50
CA ASN A 277 -34.12 -9.26 -14.64
C ASN A 277 -32.92 -10.21 -14.41
N ASN A 278 -31.75 -9.71 -13.98
CA ASN A 278 -30.49 -10.48 -13.94
C ASN A 278 -30.01 -10.86 -12.51
N PRO A 279 -29.73 -12.15 -12.18
CA PRO A 279 -29.42 -12.58 -10.80
C PRO A 279 -28.04 -12.34 -10.15
N PRO A 280 -26.95 -11.84 -10.79
CA PRO A 280 -25.70 -11.56 -10.05
C PRO A 280 -25.44 -10.07 -9.71
N ALA A 281 -26.07 -9.11 -10.41
CA ALA A 281 -25.78 -7.67 -10.25
C ALA A 281 -26.60 -6.96 -9.15
N LEU A 282 -27.41 -7.72 -8.41
CA LEU A 282 -28.64 -7.24 -7.78
C LEU A 282 -28.56 -6.42 -6.48
N PRO A 283 -27.46 -6.32 -5.73
CA PRO A 283 -27.45 -5.39 -4.60
C PRO A 283 -26.97 -3.98 -4.96
N ASN A 284 -26.22 -3.80 -6.06
CA ASN A 284 -25.48 -2.54 -6.29
C ASN A 284 -26.18 -1.54 -7.19
N PHE A 285 -27.16 -1.96 -8.00
CA PHE A 285 -27.97 -1.07 -8.83
C PHE A 285 -29.45 -1.31 -8.60
N SER A 286 -30.23 -0.25 -8.77
CA SER A 286 -31.68 -0.25 -8.74
C SER A 286 -32.21 0.51 -9.95
N ILE A 287 -33.45 0.24 -10.32
CA ILE A 287 -34.17 1.02 -11.32
C ILE A 287 -35.45 1.55 -10.71
N ASP A 288 -35.75 2.82 -10.95
CA ASP A 288 -37.05 3.37 -10.61
C ASP A 288 -38.13 2.64 -11.43
N PRO A 289 -39.11 1.98 -10.78
CA PRO A 289 -40.08 1.15 -11.46
C PRO A 289 -41.05 1.94 -12.33
N VAL A 290 -41.13 3.27 -12.19
CA VAL A 290 -42.05 4.13 -12.95
C VAL A 290 -41.28 4.97 -13.97
N TYR A 291 -40.16 5.57 -13.58
CA TYR A 291 -39.41 6.52 -14.40
C TYR A 291 -38.27 5.90 -15.21
N GLY A 292 -37.93 4.62 -15.00
CA GLY A 292 -36.85 3.95 -15.74
C GLY A 292 -35.45 4.50 -15.43
N THR A 293 -35.29 5.25 -14.34
CA THR A 293 -33.99 5.81 -13.93
C THR A 293 -33.18 4.75 -13.19
N VAL A 294 -31.98 4.44 -13.69
CA VAL A 294 -31.04 3.51 -13.05
C VAL A 294 -30.18 4.27 -12.05
N LEU A 295 -30.17 3.80 -10.81
CA LEU A 295 -29.46 4.41 -9.68
C LEU A 295 -28.54 3.40 -9.00
N VAL A 296 -27.47 3.90 -8.39
CA VAL A 296 -26.62 3.11 -7.48
C VAL A 296 -27.43 2.76 -6.23
N ALA A 297 -27.54 1.47 -5.90
CA ALA A 297 -28.27 0.96 -4.74
C ALA A 297 -27.35 0.68 -3.54
N LYS A 298 -26.08 0.34 -3.79
CA LYS A 298 -25.04 0.19 -2.78
C LYS A 298 -23.74 0.81 -3.25
N TRP A 299 -22.94 1.23 -2.29
CA TRP A 299 -21.60 1.73 -2.50
C TRP A 299 -20.79 0.78 -3.41
N LEU A 300 -20.08 1.38 -4.36
CA LEU A 300 -19.25 0.74 -5.37
C LEU A 300 -17.79 1.05 -5.02
N ASP A 301 -16.98 0.01 -4.91
CA ASP A 301 -15.55 0.07 -4.61
C ASP A 301 -14.87 -0.76 -5.70
N ARG A 302 -14.10 -0.13 -6.58
CA ARG A 302 -13.50 -0.78 -7.74
C ARG A 302 -12.25 -1.56 -7.37
N ASP A 303 -11.64 -1.27 -6.23
CA ASP A 303 -10.38 -1.86 -5.80
C ASP A 303 -10.53 -3.26 -5.21
N ILE A 304 -11.77 -3.70 -4.96
CA ILE A 304 -12.08 -5.01 -4.42
C ILE A 304 -12.82 -5.92 -5.41
N GLU A 305 -12.67 -7.23 -5.19
CA GLU A 305 -13.43 -8.25 -5.92
C GLU A 305 -14.95 -8.07 -5.70
N PRO A 306 -15.78 -8.22 -6.75
CA PRO A 306 -15.44 -8.67 -8.10
C PRO A 306 -15.07 -7.55 -9.09
N TRP A 307 -15.18 -6.28 -8.71
CA TRP A 307 -15.12 -5.15 -9.64
C TRP A 307 -13.70 -4.83 -10.09
N ARG A 308 -12.70 -5.23 -9.30
CA ARG A 308 -11.27 -5.16 -9.62
C ARG A 308 -10.96 -5.82 -10.96
N ASP A 309 -11.30 -7.08 -11.11
CA ASP A 309 -11.04 -7.86 -12.33
C ASP A 309 -12.15 -7.70 -13.39
N HIS A 310 -13.36 -7.35 -12.95
CA HIS A 310 -14.55 -7.27 -13.80
C HIS A 310 -15.31 -5.94 -13.62
N PRO A 311 -14.79 -4.83 -14.18
CA PRO A 311 -15.40 -3.50 -14.00
C PRO A 311 -16.70 -3.31 -14.80
N ASN A 312 -17.00 -4.22 -15.73
CA ASN A 312 -18.16 -4.14 -16.62
C ASN A 312 -19.31 -5.01 -16.09
N ILE A 313 -20.46 -4.39 -15.85
CA ILE A 313 -21.65 -5.02 -15.29
C ILE A 313 -22.76 -5.00 -16.33
N SER A 314 -23.26 -6.17 -16.71
CA SER A 314 -24.41 -6.29 -17.59
C SER A 314 -25.72 -6.30 -16.79
N LEU A 315 -26.57 -5.29 -17.04
CA LEU A 315 -27.94 -5.22 -16.53
C LEU A 315 -28.93 -5.48 -17.67
N VAL A 316 -29.76 -6.51 -17.50
CA VAL A 316 -30.92 -6.76 -18.37
C VAL A 316 -32.13 -6.06 -17.77
N ILE A 317 -32.54 -4.97 -18.40
CA ILE A 317 -33.69 -4.16 -18.02
C ILE A 317 -34.92 -4.72 -18.72
N ARG A 318 -35.99 -4.94 -17.97
CA ARG A 318 -37.28 -5.39 -18.47
C ARG A 318 -38.34 -4.34 -18.21
N VAL A 319 -39.14 -4.05 -19.22
CA VAL A 319 -40.34 -3.21 -19.11
C VAL A 319 -41.58 -4.05 -19.38
N VAL A 320 -42.64 -3.84 -18.60
CA VAL A 320 -43.98 -4.39 -18.86
C VAL A 320 -45.00 -3.28 -18.92
N ASP A 321 -45.97 -3.38 -19.82
CA ASP A 321 -47.10 -2.44 -19.94
C ASP A 321 -48.19 -2.67 -18.86
N SER A 322 -48.31 -3.90 -18.33
CA SER A 322 -49.33 -4.29 -17.35
C SER A 322 -48.86 -5.41 -16.42
N PRO A 323 -49.21 -5.37 -15.12
CA PRO A 323 -48.73 -6.34 -14.12
C PRO A 323 -49.38 -7.74 -14.18
N SER A 324 -50.54 -7.90 -14.83
CA SER A 324 -51.29 -9.18 -14.81
C SER A 324 -51.34 -9.94 -16.14
N ASP A 325 -51.32 -9.23 -17.26
CA ASP A 325 -51.38 -9.79 -18.62
C ASP A 325 -50.61 -8.91 -19.62
N GLY A 326 -49.55 -8.28 -19.13
CA GLY A 326 -48.80 -7.31 -19.91
C GLY A 326 -47.76 -7.93 -20.82
N ARG A 327 -47.52 -7.29 -21.95
CA ARG A 327 -46.42 -7.63 -22.84
C ARG A 327 -45.15 -6.99 -22.31
N SER A 328 -44.01 -7.50 -22.76
CA SER A 328 -42.72 -7.04 -22.24
C SER A 328 -41.65 -7.04 -23.29
N ASP A 329 -40.73 -6.10 -23.14
CA ASP A 329 -39.47 -6.06 -23.87
C ASP A 329 -38.30 -6.03 -22.88
N THR A 330 -37.13 -6.43 -23.37
CA THR A 330 -35.89 -6.47 -22.58
C THR A 330 -34.74 -5.81 -23.31
N MET A 331 -33.93 -5.04 -22.59
CA MET A 331 -32.75 -4.37 -23.09
C MET A 331 -31.56 -4.59 -22.17
N GLU A 332 -30.45 -5.04 -22.74
CA GLU A 332 -29.19 -5.16 -22.02
C GLU A 332 -28.42 -3.84 -22.09
N ILE A 333 -27.94 -3.36 -20.93
CA ILE A 333 -26.99 -2.26 -20.82
C ILE A 333 -25.75 -2.73 -20.07
N VAL A 334 -24.61 -2.13 -20.36
CA VAL A 334 -23.34 -2.37 -19.69
C VAL A 334 -22.98 -1.12 -18.89
N ILE A 335 -22.67 -1.30 -17.61
CA ILE A 335 -22.15 -0.23 -16.75
C ILE A 335 -20.68 -0.54 -16.46
N THR A 336 -19.79 0.38 -16.82
CA THR A 336 -18.38 0.31 -16.46
C THR A 336 -18.13 1.16 -15.22
N ILE A 337 -17.60 0.55 -14.16
CA ILE A 337 -17.13 1.26 -12.97
C ILE A 337 -15.78 1.91 -13.30
N GLU A 338 -15.68 3.23 -13.17
CA GLU A 338 -14.45 3.99 -13.39
C GLU A 338 -13.63 4.08 -12.11
N ASP A 339 -12.31 3.99 -12.29
CA ASP A 339 -11.32 4.04 -11.20
C ASP A 339 -11.19 5.46 -10.69
N LYS A 340 -11.06 5.63 -9.39
CA LYS A 340 -10.62 6.86 -8.78
C LYS A 340 -9.30 6.60 -8.05
N ASN A 341 -8.53 7.68 -7.91
CA ASN A 341 -7.40 7.66 -7.00
C ASN A 341 -7.93 7.97 -5.59
N ASP A 342 -8.29 6.95 -4.84
CA ASP A 342 -8.67 7.06 -3.43
C ASP A 342 -7.87 6.17 -2.49
N ASN A 343 -6.99 5.32 -3.01
CA ASN A 343 -6.00 4.64 -2.20
C ASN A 343 -4.62 5.31 -2.35
N PRO A 344 -3.94 5.58 -1.24
CA PRO A 344 -2.57 6.07 -1.28
C PRO A 344 -1.57 4.92 -1.51
N PRO A 345 -0.35 5.23 -2.00
CA PRO A 345 0.67 4.24 -2.21
C PRO A 345 1.21 3.80 -0.85
N GLU A 346 1.07 2.50 -0.57
CA GLU A 346 1.42 1.90 0.71
C GLU A 346 2.71 1.09 0.59
N CYS A 347 3.62 1.28 1.55
CA CYS A 347 4.87 0.53 1.61
C CYS A 347 4.87 -0.41 2.80
N GLN A 348 5.47 -1.60 2.65
CA GLN A 348 5.62 -2.57 3.73
C GLN A 348 6.33 -1.97 4.96
N LEU A 349 7.32 -1.11 4.71
CA LEU A 349 8.06 -0.36 5.71
C LEU A 349 8.28 1.08 5.25
N TYR A 350 8.37 1.98 6.22
CA TYR A 350 8.75 3.39 6.01
C TYR A 350 10.13 3.73 6.61
N ASN A 351 10.82 2.72 7.15
CA ASN A 351 12.16 2.85 7.71
C ASN A 351 13.02 1.68 7.21
N TYR A 352 13.98 1.98 6.33
CA TYR A 352 14.89 0.98 5.76
C TYR A 352 16.28 1.12 6.36
N ARG A 353 16.94 -0.01 6.59
CA ARG A 353 18.35 -0.06 7.01
C ARG A 353 19.11 -0.87 5.99
N VAL A 354 20.08 -0.25 5.35
CA VAL A 354 20.98 -0.87 4.38
C VAL A 354 22.37 -0.82 4.95
N THR A 355 23.12 -1.91 4.84
CA THR A 355 24.51 -1.94 5.25
C THR A 355 25.36 -2.24 4.04
N ILE A 356 26.35 -1.38 3.78
CA ILE A 356 27.29 -1.52 2.67
C ILE A 356 28.72 -1.40 3.21
N PRO A 357 29.70 -2.11 2.64
CA PRO A 357 31.10 -1.90 2.97
C PRO A 357 31.55 -0.51 2.52
N GLU A 358 32.58 0.05 3.16
CA GLU A 358 33.14 1.33 2.71
C GLU A 358 33.81 1.28 1.32
N THR A 359 34.13 0.07 0.87
CA THR A 359 34.64 -0.27 -0.48
C THR A 359 33.56 -0.42 -1.54
N GLU A 360 32.29 -0.17 -1.20
CA GLU A 360 31.17 -0.36 -2.13
C GLU A 360 31.35 0.50 -3.39
N LEU A 361 31.23 -0.15 -4.55
CA LEU A 361 31.33 0.53 -5.84
C LEU A 361 30.01 1.26 -6.17
N PRO A 362 30.06 2.32 -7.00
CA PRO A 362 28.84 2.96 -7.49
C PRO A 362 27.88 1.96 -8.14
N GLY A 363 26.63 1.94 -7.70
CA GLY A 363 25.65 0.93 -8.09
C GLY A 363 24.38 0.95 -7.25
N SER A 364 23.43 0.07 -7.57
CA SER A 364 22.16 -0.06 -6.84
C SER A 364 22.36 -0.68 -5.47
N ILE A 365 21.83 -0.02 -4.43
CA ILE A 365 21.91 -0.48 -3.04
C ILE A 365 20.55 -0.81 -2.43
N LEU A 366 19.47 -0.22 -2.96
CA LEU A 366 18.11 -0.44 -2.48
C LEU A 366 17.10 -0.08 -3.56
N ASN A 367 16.16 -0.97 -3.85
CA ASN A 367 15.04 -0.69 -4.74
C ASN A 367 13.73 -0.64 -3.96
N LEU A 368 13.25 0.57 -3.68
CA LEU A 368 12.03 0.82 -2.92
C LEU A 368 10.76 0.37 -3.65
N ARG A 369 10.79 0.33 -4.98
CA ARG A 369 9.63 -0.08 -5.80
C ARG A 369 9.20 -1.52 -5.52
N ASN A 370 10.10 -2.36 -5.01
CA ASN A 370 9.79 -3.74 -4.64
C ASN A 370 8.98 -3.87 -3.34
N PHE A 371 8.83 -2.78 -2.58
CA PHE A 371 8.24 -2.79 -1.24
C PHE A 371 7.05 -1.84 -1.09
N CYS A 372 6.66 -1.17 -2.17
CA CYS A 372 5.53 -0.27 -2.19
C CYS A 372 4.58 -0.68 -3.31
N GLU A 373 3.29 -0.56 -3.05
CA GLU A 373 2.23 -0.84 -3.99
C GLU A 373 1.11 0.18 -3.82
N ASP A 374 0.40 0.44 -4.91
CA ASP A 374 -0.85 1.16 -4.88
C ASP A 374 -1.91 0.18 -5.32
N ILE A 375 -2.99 0.10 -4.54
CA ILE A 375 -4.03 -0.90 -4.76
C ILE A 375 -5.05 -0.45 -5.79
N ASP A 376 -5.05 0.81 -6.21
CA ASP A 376 -5.87 1.29 -7.33
C ASP A 376 -5.67 0.39 -8.57
N VAL A 377 -6.69 0.29 -9.44
CA VAL A 377 -6.66 -0.71 -10.53
C VAL A 377 -6.05 -0.14 -11.81
N GLU A 378 -6.36 1.11 -12.15
CA GLU A 378 -6.02 1.68 -13.45
C GLU A 378 -4.99 2.81 -13.38
N SER A 379 -4.16 2.87 -14.41
CA SER A 379 -3.27 4.02 -14.62
C SER A 379 -4.10 5.23 -15.06
N PRO A 380 -3.85 6.44 -14.51
CA PRO A 380 -2.68 6.79 -13.70
C PRO A 380 -2.87 6.70 -12.17
N ASN A 381 -4.00 6.21 -11.67
CA ASN A 381 -4.31 6.19 -10.23
C ASN A 381 -3.36 5.25 -9.48
N ASN A 382 -3.15 4.05 -10.01
CA ASN A 382 -2.24 3.06 -9.43
C ASN A 382 -0.74 3.31 -9.66
N VAL A 383 -0.38 4.52 -10.07
CA VAL A 383 0.99 4.88 -10.42
C VAL A 383 1.52 5.94 -9.47
N PHE A 384 2.62 5.59 -8.80
CA PHE A 384 3.35 6.47 -7.91
C PHE A 384 4.82 6.60 -8.32
N ASN A 385 5.46 7.65 -7.84
CA ASN A 385 6.88 7.93 -8.01
C ASN A 385 7.56 8.19 -6.66
N PHE A 386 8.88 8.17 -6.69
CA PHE A 386 9.72 8.49 -5.53
C PHE A 386 10.45 9.81 -5.74
N THR A 387 10.12 10.85 -4.97
CA THR A 387 10.68 12.20 -5.15
C THR A 387 11.32 12.72 -3.88
N GLY A 388 11.98 13.89 -3.96
CA GLY A 388 12.47 14.58 -2.77
C GLY A 388 13.61 13.89 -2.02
N LEU A 389 14.47 13.13 -2.71
CA LEU A 389 15.66 12.52 -2.10
C LEU A 389 16.51 13.60 -1.42
N SER A 390 16.57 13.52 -0.09
CA SER A 390 17.15 14.55 0.78
C SER A 390 17.74 13.90 2.03
N GLY A 391 18.30 14.70 2.94
CA GLY A 391 18.89 14.23 4.20
C GLY A 391 20.40 14.38 4.27
N ILE A 392 21.00 13.76 5.29
CA ILE A 392 22.42 13.91 5.61
C ILE A 392 23.24 13.01 4.68
N GLY A 393 24.00 13.66 3.80
CA GLY A 393 24.87 13.01 2.81
C GLY A 393 24.14 12.44 1.60
N SER A 394 22.94 12.96 1.30
CA SER A 394 22.18 12.59 0.09
C SER A 394 22.92 12.87 -1.22
N ASN A 395 23.93 13.74 -1.22
CA ASN A 395 24.79 14.03 -2.36
C ASN A 395 25.65 12.82 -2.83
N LYS A 396 25.71 11.74 -2.04
CA LYS A 396 26.37 10.49 -2.41
C LYS A 396 25.43 9.48 -3.09
N PHE A 397 24.13 9.79 -3.13
CA PHE A 397 23.12 8.88 -3.63
C PHE A 397 22.28 9.55 -4.72
N THR A 398 21.77 8.75 -5.65
CA THR A 398 20.81 9.20 -6.66
C THR A 398 19.72 8.17 -6.84
N GLN A 399 18.68 8.55 -7.59
CA GLN A 399 17.76 7.59 -8.17
C GLN A 399 18.03 7.46 -9.65
N ASP A 400 18.21 6.24 -10.15
CA ASP A 400 18.38 6.01 -11.58
C ASP A 400 17.52 4.82 -12.06
N PRO A 401 16.51 5.09 -12.93
CA PRO A 401 16.12 6.42 -13.43
C PRO A 401 15.46 7.30 -12.35
N PRO A 402 15.42 8.64 -12.51
CA PRO A 402 14.76 9.53 -11.55
C PRO A 402 13.30 9.16 -11.30
N GLY A 403 12.86 9.13 -10.04
CA GLY A 403 11.48 8.77 -9.69
C GLY A 403 11.23 7.28 -9.52
N SER A 404 12.20 6.42 -9.83
CA SER A 404 12.03 4.95 -9.83
C SER A 404 12.01 4.31 -8.45
N GLY A 405 12.57 4.98 -7.43
CA GLY A 405 12.82 4.36 -6.12
C GLY A 405 14.04 3.43 -6.08
N ASN A 406 14.76 3.27 -7.20
CA ASN A 406 16.04 2.57 -7.24
C ASN A 406 17.16 3.49 -6.76
N LEU A 407 17.49 3.40 -5.48
CA LEU A 407 18.55 4.17 -4.85
C LEU A 407 19.91 3.59 -5.23
N GLN A 408 20.75 4.43 -5.84
CA GLN A 408 22.10 4.09 -6.24
C GLN A 408 23.13 4.96 -5.52
N LEU A 409 24.28 4.35 -5.22
CA LEU A 409 25.49 5.04 -4.80
C LEU A 409 26.20 5.64 -6.02
N ILE A 410 26.60 6.91 -5.95
CA ILE A 410 27.30 7.62 -7.05
C ILE A 410 28.71 8.09 -6.72
N GLY A 411 29.13 7.97 -5.46
CA GLY A 411 30.46 8.37 -5.02
C GLY A 411 31.00 7.45 -3.93
N SER A 412 32.27 7.62 -3.56
CA SER A 412 32.89 6.83 -2.49
C SER A 412 32.27 7.13 -1.12
N VAL A 413 32.15 6.08 -0.29
CA VAL A 413 31.70 6.09 1.13
C VAL A 413 32.82 5.68 2.09
N ASP A 414 34.06 5.73 1.61
CA ASP A 414 35.32 5.50 2.35
C ASP A 414 35.35 6.29 3.68
N LEU A 415 35.55 5.57 4.80
CA LEU A 415 35.55 6.13 6.15
C LEU A 415 36.82 6.92 6.42
N GLU A 416 37.96 6.58 5.83
CA GLU A 416 39.23 7.27 5.99
C GLU A 416 39.18 8.71 5.50
N ASN A 417 38.32 8.99 4.52
CA ASN A 417 38.12 10.34 3.98
C ASN A 417 37.09 11.18 4.75
N GLU A 418 35.94 10.59 5.12
CA GLU A 418 34.78 11.36 5.64
C GLU A 418 34.45 11.07 7.12
N ASN A 419 35.04 10.04 7.72
CA ASN A 419 34.80 9.53 9.07
C ASN A 419 33.29 9.45 9.40
N ARG A 420 32.50 8.92 8.45
CA ARG A 420 31.04 8.88 8.52
C ARG A 420 30.51 7.46 8.40
N THR A 421 30.09 6.91 9.54
CA THR A 421 29.60 5.53 9.62
C THR A 421 28.13 5.36 9.24
N GLU A 422 27.38 6.45 9.04
CA GLU A 422 25.95 6.40 8.72
C GLU A 422 25.49 7.60 7.87
N TYR A 423 24.70 7.31 6.85
CA TYR A 423 23.95 8.29 6.06
C TYR A 423 22.46 8.18 6.35
N LYS A 424 21.78 9.33 6.47
CA LYS A 424 20.36 9.41 6.82
C LYS A 424 19.60 10.09 5.70
N LEU A 425 18.90 9.32 4.90
CA LEU A 425 18.20 9.79 3.72
C LEU A 425 16.69 9.83 3.99
N ASN A 426 16.03 10.75 3.33
CA ASN A 426 14.58 10.87 3.28
C ASN A 426 14.14 10.91 1.81
N ILE A 427 13.09 10.18 1.48
CA ILE A 427 12.49 10.14 0.14
C ILE A 427 10.97 10.09 0.29
N VAL A 428 10.24 10.70 -0.63
CA VAL A 428 8.79 10.75 -0.61
C VAL A 428 8.25 9.78 -1.65
N VAL A 429 7.36 8.86 -1.24
CA VAL A 429 6.52 8.10 -2.17
C VAL A 429 5.24 8.90 -2.39
N GLN A 430 4.85 9.12 -3.65
CA GLN A 430 3.73 9.98 -4.00
C GLN A 430 3.04 9.56 -5.31
N ASP A 431 1.72 9.67 -5.36
CA ASP A 431 0.96 9.42 -6.60
C ASP A 431 1.19 10.46 -7.67
N ILE A 432 0.97 10.04 -8.91
CA ILE A 432 0.96 10.94 -10.06
C ILE A 432 -0.43 11.45 -10.41
N ALA A 433 -1.50 10.82 -9.92
CA ALA A 433 -2.88 11.23 -10.13
C ALA A 433 -3.39 12.09 -8.96
N SER A 434 -4.38 12.95 -9.22
CA SER A 434 -5.02 13.77 -8.17
C SER A 434 -6.21 13.02 -7.57
N PRO A 435 -6.44 13.09 -6.24
CA PRO A 435 -5.64 13.76 -5.22
C PRO A 435 -4.27 13.09 -5.00
N TYR A 436 -3.21 13.90 -4.90
CA TYR A 436 -1.86 13.36 -4.74
C TYR A 436 -1.63 12.94 -3.28
N PHE A 437 -1.65 11.64 -2.98
CA PHE A 437 -1.27 11.14 -1.67
C PHE A 437 0.25 11.00 -1.58
N ALA A 438 0.83 11.31 -0.41
CA ALA A 438 2.28 11.29 -0.22
C ALA A 438 2.68 10.83 1.19
N LYS A 439 3.75 10.05 1.28
CA LYS A 439 4.36 9.60 2.55
C LYS A 439 5.89 9.68 2.50
N ASN A 440 6.50 9.95 3.65
CA ASN A 440 7.96 9.95 3.80
C ASN A 440 8.49 8.55 4.13
N ILE A 441 9.62 8.19 3.52
CA ILE A 441 10.38 6.98 3.77
C ILE A 441 11.78 7.40 4.23
N TYR A 442 12.20 6.89 5.39
CA TYR A 442 13.53 7.12 5.95
C TYR A 442 14.45 5.94 5.65
N ILE A 443 15.67 6.22 5.20
CA ILE A 443 16.65 5.20 4.83
C ILE A 443 17.95 5.50 5.59
N TYR A 444 18.41 4.52 6.35
CA TYR A 444 19.65 4.57 7.11
C TYR A 444 20.66 3.67 6.40
N VAL A 445 21.66 4.26 5.77
CA VAL A 445 22.76 3.53 5.12
C VAL A 445 23.93 3.49 6.09
N ARG A 446 24.18 2.31 6.67
CA ARG A 446 25.30 2.07 7.58
C ARG A 446 26.51 1.62 6.77
N ILE A 447 27.65 2.23 7.04
CA ILE A 447 28.92 1.85 6.42
C ILE A 447 29.61 0.85 7.34
N GLU A 448 29.96 -0.30 6.79
CA GLU A 448 30.79 -1.31 7.43
C GLU A 448 32.27 -1.05 7.14
N PRO A 449 33.11 -0.89 8.18
CA PRO A 449 34.54 -0.78 8.01
C PRO A 449 35.14 -2.02 7.34
N VAL A 450 36.07 -1.80 6.44
CA VAL A 450 36.86 -2.81 5.74
C VAL A 450 38.33 -2.48 5.97
N ASN A 451 39.10 -3.45 6.42
CA ASN A 451 40.54 -3.29 6.47
C ASN A 451 41.08 -3.26 5.03
N GLU A 452 41.45 -2.08 4.54
CA GLU A 452 41.96 -1.83 3.19
C GLU A 452 43.45 -1.52 3.20
N PHE A 453 43.90 -0.83 4.23
CA PHE A 453 45.30 -0.43 4.40
C PHE A 453 46.10 -1.52 5.12
N LYS A 454 47.40 -1.33 5.23
CA LYS A 454 48.28 -2.23 5.98
C LYS A 454 49.10 -1.36 6.92
N PRO A 455 49.64 -1.91 8.02
CA PRO A 455 50.49 -1.13 8.90
C PRO A 455 51.69 -0.56 8.15
N VAL A 456 52.07 0.69 8.45
CA VAL A 456 53.23 1.36 7.87
C VAL A 456 54.13 1.85 8.98
N PHE A 457 55.39 1.42 8.98
CA PHE A 457 56.41 1.95 9.89
C PHE A 457 56.75 3.40 9.55
N ASN A 458 57.01 4.22 10.57
CA ASN A 458 57.47 5.60 10.37
C ASN A 458 58.89 5.71 9.78
N SER A 459 59.63 4.61 9.71
CA SER A 459 60.96 4.50 9.10
C SER A 459 61.19 3.09 8.56
N SER A 460 61.87 2.98 7.42
CA SER A 460 62.22 1.68 6.81
C SER A 460 63.36 0.96 7.55
N SER A 461 64.16 1.70 8.31
CA SER A 461 65.18 1.15 9.20
C SER A 461 65.34 1.96 10.49
N TYR A 462 65.74 1.26 11.57
CA TYR A 462 66.05 1.83 12.87
C TYR A 462 67.46 1.43 13.28
N VAL A 463 68.19 2.37 13.89
CA VAL A 463 69.55 2.12 14.39
C VAL A 463 69.59 2.45 15.87
N PHE A 464 70.04 1.48 16.68
CA PHE A 464 70.23 1.65 18.12
C PHE A 464 71.69 1.39 18.47
N ASN A 465 72.29 2.27 19.26
CA ASN A 465 73.65 2.09 19.77
C ASN A 465 73.56 1.69 21.24
N VAL A 466 74.13 0.55 21.60
CA VAL A 466 73.94 -0.08 22.90
C VAL A 466 75.28 -0.53 23.46
N SER A 467 75.64 -0.02 24.63
CA SER A 467 76.83 -0.47 25.38
C SER A 467 76.73 -1.95 25.76
N GLU A 468 77.82 -2.70 25.64
CA GLU A 468 77.86 -4.13 25.99
C GLU A 468 77.70 -4.41 27.49
N THR A 469 78.04 -3.42 28.31
CA THR A 469 77.83 -3.47 29.77
C THR A 469 76.37 -3.27 30.16
N ARG A 470 75.48 -3.01 29.19
CA ARG A 470 74.07 -2.76 29.46
C ARG A 470 73.36 -4.01 29.98
N VAL A 471 72.65 -3.84 31.08
CA VAL A 471 71.97 -4.94 31.79
C VAL A 471 70.88 -5.58 30.93
N ALA A 472 70.88 -6.92 30.91
CA ALA A 472 69.82 -7.74 30.31
C ALA A 472 68.43 -7.35 30.85
N GLY A 473 67.44 -7.30 29.97
CA GLY A 473 66.08 -6.83 30.25
C GLY A 473 65.87 -5.33 30.00
N SER A 474 66.92 -4.57 29.71
CA SER A 474 66.78 -3.14 29.42
C SER A 474 66.19 -2.87 28.02
N ILE A 475 65.42 -1.77 27.91
CA ILE A 475 64.85 -1.29 26.65
C ILE A 475 65.91 -0.46 25.91
N ILE A 476 66.21 -0.81 24.66
CA ILE A 476 67.23 -0.18 23.83
C ILE A 476 66.67 0.87 22.86
N GLY A 477 65.39 0.76 22.52
CA GLY A 477 64.74 1.67 21.58
C GLY A 477 63.27 1.34 21.37
N ASN A 478 62.63 2.06 20.44
CA ASN A 478 61.22 1.88 20.13
C ASN A 478 61.00 1.99 18.61
N VAL A 479 60.17 1.11 18.07
CA VAL A 479 59.72 1.14 16.67
C VAL A 479 58.24 1.49 16.63
N HIS A 480 57.81 2.21 15.61
CA HIS A 480 56.45 2.71 15.53
C HIS A 480 55.87 2.52 14.13
N ALA A 481 54.71 1.87 14.07
CA ALA A 481 53.89 1.73 12.88
C ALA A 481 52.48 2.28 13.14
N THR A 482 51.85 2.76 12.06
CA THR A 482 50.48 3.28 12.03
C THR A 482 49.69 2.59 10.93
N ASP A 483 48.40 2.39 11.14
CA ASP A 483 47.46 1.91 10.12
C ASP A 483 46.47 3.05 9.81
N GLN A 484 46.06 3.15 8.55
CA GLN A 484 45.17 4.21 8.09
C GLN A 484 43.69 3.86 8.29
N ASP A 485 43.35 2.58 8.44
CA ASP A 485 41.96 2.12 8.57
C ASP A 485 41.21 2.78 9.77
N LEU A 486 39.92 3.06 9.58
CA LEU A 486 39.00 3.56 10.60
C LEU A 486 37.82 2.60 10.84
N PRO A 487 37.59 2.10 12.06
CA PRO A 487 38.40 2.30 13.26
C PRO A 487 39.72 1.54 13.14
N GLY A 488 40.77 2.07 13.77
CA GLY A 488 42.09 1.46 13.73
C GLY A 488 42.05 -0.04 14.07
N THR A 489 42.64 -0.84 13.18
CA THR A 489 42.63 -2.31 13.22
C THR A 489 43.44 -2.89 14.37
N GLY A 490 44.23 -2.07 15.07
CA GLY A 490 45.10 -2.48 16.17
C GLY A 490 46.37 -3.15 15.66
N ILE A 491 47.53 -2.65 16.10
CA ILE A 491 48.84 -3.09 15.59
C ILE A 491 49.56 -3.90 16.66
N SER A 492 50.06 -5.06 16.25
CA SER A 492 50.91 -5.93 17.06
C SER A 492 52.33 -6.00 16.49
N TYR A 493 53.33 -5.91 17.36
CA TYR A 493 54.75 -5.97 16.97
C TYR A 493 55.36 -7.33 17.29
N SER A 494 56.21 -7.83 16.40
CA SER A 494 56.92 -9.10 16.58
C SER A 494 58.34 -9.07 15.98
N LEU A 495 59.19 -9.97 16.46
CA LEU A 495 60.54 -10.19 15.95
C LEU A 495 60.56 -11.48 15.13
N LEU A 496 61.13 -11.42 13.92
CA LEU A 496 61.23 -12.60 13.06
C LEU A 496 62.39 -13.54 13.46
N LYS A 497 63.47 -12.98 14.04
CA LYS A 497 64.71 -13.69 14.43
C LYS A 497 65.35 -13.05 15.65
N LEU A 498 66.36 -13.72 16.23
CA LEU A 498 67.15 -13.26 17.39
C LEU A 498 66.35 -13.12 18.69
N LEU A 499 65.36 -14.00 18.90
CA LEU A 499 64.51 -14.02 20.11
C LEU A 499 65.28 -14.41 21.39
N ASP A 500 66.46 -15.01 21.23
CA ASP A 500 67.41 -15.35 22.27
C ASP A 500 68.24 -14.14 22.74
N VAL A 501 68.33 -13.09 21.92
CA VAL A 501 69.13 -11.88 22.20
C VAL A 501 68.25 -10.65 22.43
N PHE A 502 67.14 -10.51 21.71
CA PHE A 502 66.24 -9.36 21.76
C PHE A 502 64.79 -9.77 22.01
N TRP A 503 64.03 -8.87 22.62
CA TRP A 503 62.58 -8.97 22.77
C TRP A 503 61.91 -7.68 22.28
N ILE A 504 60.64 -7.77 21.91
CA ILE A 504 59.82 -6.60 21.56
C ILE A 504 58.50 -6.64 22.34
N ASP A 505 58.09 -5.49 22.88
CA ASP A 505 56.75 -5.31 23.43
C ASP A 505 55.74 -5.34 22.27
N SER A 506 54.86 -6.34 22.27
CA SER A 506 53.90 -6.56 21.19
C SER A 506 52.88 -5.44 21.02
N THR A 507 52.73 -4.56 22.01
CA THR A 507 51.77 -3.44 21.97
C THR A 507 52.45 -2.07 21.83
N LYS A 508 53.62 -1.89 22.44
CA LYS A 508 54.32 -0.61 22.49
C LYS A 508 55.47 -0.47 21.49
N GLY A 509 55.84 -1.55 20.79
CA GLY A 509 56.99 -1.55 19.88
C GLY A 509 58.34 -1.29 20.58
N SER A 510 58.41 -1.45 21.90
CA SER A 510 59.65 -1.25 22.65
C SER A 510 60.58 -2.45 22.44
N VAL A 511 61.78 -2.21 21.93
CA VAL A 511 62.79 -3.25 21.71
C VAL A 511 63.73 -3.27 22.90
N GLY A 512 64.00 -4.45 23.45
CA GLY A 512 64.93 -4.63 24.56
C GLY A 512 65.84 -5.84 24.38
N ILE A 513 66.82 -5.97 25.27
CA ILE A 513 67.79 -7.08 25.28
C ILE A 513 67.37 -8.17 26.26
N VAL A 514 67.55 -9.44 25.88
CA VAL A 514 67.31 -10.64 26.71
C VAL A 514 68.63 -11.13 27.32
N ALA A 515 69.72 -11.06 26.55
CA ALA A 515 71.05 -11.48 26.95
C ALA A 515 72.01 -10.29 27.03
N LYS A 516 73.12 -10.45 27.77
CA LYS A 516 74.23 -9.48 27.75
C LYS A 516 74.80 -9.46 26.33
N LEU A 517 75.03 -8.27 25.79
CA LEU A 517 75.73 -8.09 24.52
C LEU A 517 77.24 -8.16 24.80
N ASP A 518 78.01 -8.55 23.79
CA ASP A 518 79.46 -8.77 23.86
C ASP A 518 80.04 -8.30 22.53
N TYR A 519 80.84 -7.24 22.57
CA TYR A 519 81.42 -6.58 21.42
C TYR A 519 82.50 -7.44 20.76
N GLU A 520 83.32 -8.15 21.56
CA GLU A 520 84.40 -9.03 21.11
C GLU A 520 83.84 -10.20 20.30
N THR A 521 82.66 -10.69 20.66
CA THR A 521 81.96 -11.76 19.95
C THR A 521 81.14 -11.24 18.76
N ASN A 522 80.27 -10.24 18.96
CA ASN A 522 79.39 -9.69 17.92
C ASN A 522 79.23 -8.17 18.01
N ARG A 523 79.90 -7.45 17.10
CA ARG A 523 79.89 -5.98 17.06
C ARG A 523 78.55 -5.36 16.65
N ASN A 524 77.72 -6.09 15.91
CA ASN A 524 76.38 -5.63 15.56
C ASN A 524 75.40 -6.79 15.39
N TYR A 525 74.13 -6.46 15.53
CA TYR A 525 73.01 -7.33 15.23
C TYR A 525 72.10 -6.67 14.22
N THR A 526 71.71 -7.41 13.19
CA THR A 526 70.70 -6.97 12.22
C THR A 526 69.54 -7.94 12.20
N PHE A 527 68.33 -7.43 12.41
CA PHE A 527 67.11 -8.22 12.41
C PHE A 527 65.94 -7.43 11.87
N THR A 528 64.84 -8.12 11.63
CA THR A 528 63.62 -7.53 11.07
C THR A 528 62.51 -7.58 12.10
N VAL A 529 61.89 -6.42 12.34
CA VAL A 529 60.66 -6.29 13.10
C VAL A 529 59.47 -6.34 12.14
N GLN A 530 58.37 -6.93 12.58
CA GLN A 530 57.10 -6.97 11.86
C GLN A 530 56.04 -6.23 12.68
N ALA A 531 55.25 -5.40 12.02
CA ALA A 531 54.01 -4.84 12.54
C ALA A 531 52.85 -5.49 11.78
N SER A 532 51.92 -6.14 12.48
CA SER A 532 50.75 -6.81 11.91
C SER A 532 49.48 -6.20 12.48
N ASP A 533 48.49 -5.97 11.62
CA ASP A 533 47.14 -5.70 12.06
C ASP A 533 46.42 -7.00 12.51
N ASN A 534 45.18 -6.86 12.99
CA ASN A 534 44.36 -7.98 13.46
C ASN A 534 43.81 -8.90 12.34
N ASP A 535 43.83 -8.47 11.07
CA ASP A 535 43.37 -9.29 9.93
C ASP A 535 44.52 -9.94 9.16
N GLY A 536 45.75 -9.75 9.63
CA GLY A 536 46.96 -10.42 9.14
C GLY A 536 47.70 -9.69 8.03
N LYS A 537 47.37 -8.44 7.69
CA LYS A 537 48.26 -7.62 6.86
C LYS A 537 49.39 -7.08 7.72
N PHE A 538 50.56 -7.00 7.12
CA PHE A 538 51.76 -6.64 7.86
C PHE A 538 52.74 -5.81 7.03
N ALA A 539 53.61 -5.09 7.74
CA ALA A 539 54.81 -4.49 7.20
C ALA A 539 56.02 -4.92 8.03
N THR A 540 57.20 -4.70 7.46
CA THR A 540 58.49 -5.04 8.07
C THR A 540 59.45 -3.87 8.00
N ALA A 541 60.27 -3.70 9.04
CA ALA A 541 61.38 -2.74 9.06
C ALA A 541 62.67 -3.40 9.55
N SER A 542 63.81 -2.89 9.09
CA SER A 542 65.12 -3.40 9.51
C SER A 542 65.60 -2.69 10.77
N VAL A 543 66.05 -3.44 11.77
CA VAL A 543 66.67 -2.90 12.98
C VAL A 543 68.13 -3.32 13.02
N THR A 544 69.01 -2.33 13.20
CA THR A 544 70.44 -2.52 13.41
C THR A 544 70.79 -2.08 14.81
N VAL A 545 71.32 -2.99 15.61
CA VAL A 545 71.85 -2.71 16.94
C VAL A 545 73.37 -2.74 16.85
N ASN A 546 74.01 -1.59 17.01
CA ASN A 546 75.46 -1.49 17.12
C ASN A 546 75.84 -1.67 18.58
N VAL A 547 76.68 -2.66 18.86
CA VAL A 547 77.26 -2.85 20.19
C VAL A 547 78.39 -1.84 20.34
N LEU A 548 78.36 -1.05 21.41
CA LEU A 548 79.41 -0.11 21.75
C LEU A 548 80.39 -0.81 22.70
N GLU A 549 81.65 -0.81 22.29
CA GLU A 549 82.82 -1.31 23.03
C GLU A 549 83.00 -0.53 24.33
N GLU A 550 83.17 -1.25 25.43
CA GLU A 550 83.53 -0.76 26.76
C GLU A 550 84.70 -1.58 27.30
N ASN A 551 85.49 -1.01 28.21
CA ASN A 551 86.59 -1.73 28.82
C ASN A 551 86.09 -2.64 29.95
N ASP A 552 85.71 -3.89 29.64
CA ASP A 552 85.12 -4.83 30.59
C ASP A 552 85.88 -6.18 30.73
N GLU A 553 86.88 -6.42 29.89
CA GLU A 553 87.81 -7.54 30.00
C GLU A 553 89.08 -7.16 30.78
N PRO A 554 89.57 -8.00 31.72
CA PRO A 554 90.77 -7.69 32.48
C PRO A 554 92.07 -8.05 31.74
N PRO A 555 93.18 -7.33 32.00
CA PRO A 555 94.49 -7.67 31.46
C PRO A 555 94.93 -9.08 31.85
N ILE A 556 95.29 -9.90 30.87
CA ILE A 556 95.82 -11.26 31.08
C ILE A 556 97.31 -11.26 30.79
N CYS A 557 98.11 -11.68 31.77
CA CYS A 557 99.57 -11.69 31.65
C CYS A 557 100.18 -13.10 31.70
N SER A 558 101.27 -13.28 30.96
CA SER A 558 102.06 -14.51 30.90
C SER A 558 103.52 -14.24 31.31
N PRO A 559 104.08 -15.03 32.25
CA PRO A 559 103.41 -16.10 33.01
C PRO A 559 102.49 -15.53 34.13
N ASN A 560 101.39 -16.23 34.43
CA ASN A 560 100.48 -15.86 35.53
C ASN A 560 101.07 -16.12 36.93
N SER A 561 102.09 -17.00 37.01
CA SER A 561 102.91 -17.22 38.19
C SER A 561 104.30 -17.71 37.81
N TYR A 562 105.30 -17.34 38.60
CA TYR A 562 106.69 -17.73 38.33
C TYR A 562 107.52 -17.79 39.62
N LEU A 563 108.48 -18.71 39.67
CA LEU A 563 109.46 -18.84 40.75
C LEU A 563 110.82 -18.32 40.28
N LEU A 564 111.36 -17.32 40.97
CA LEU A 564 112.68 -16.76 40.73
C LEU A 564 113.61 -17.10 41.90
N GLU A 565 114.84 -17.49 41.61
CA GLU A 565 115.88 -17.66 42.62
C GLU A 565 116.94 -16.58 42.43
N VAL A 566 117.24 -15.81 43.48
CA VAL A 566 118.07 -14.59 43.40
C VAL A 566 119.20 -14.69 44.40
N PRO A 567 120.48 -14.60 43.99
CA PRO A 567 121.58 -14.57 44.95
C PRO A 567 121.56 -13.26 45.76
N VAL A 568 121.93 -13.32 47.03
CA VAL A 568 121.90 -12.16 47.96
C VAL A 568 122.79 -10.99 47.51
N ASP A 569 123.80 -11.25 46.68
CA ASP A 569 124.72 -10.26 46.09
C ASP A 569 124.39 -9.86 44.65
N LEU A 570 123.18 -10.15 44.17
CA LEU A 570 122.73 -9.61 42.88
C LEU A 570 122.82 -8.08 42.90
N GLU A 571 123.46 -7.50 41.88
CA GLU A 571 123.56 -6.05 41.74
C GLU A 571 122.16 -5.42 41.60
N PHE A 572 121.90 -4.37 42.39
CA PHE A 572 120.68 -3.59 42.26
C PHE A 572 120.64 -2.90 40.88
N GLY A 573 119.43 -2.65 40.37
CA GLY A 573 119.20 -2.11 39.03
C GLY A 573 119.32 -3.13 37.90
N THR A 574 119.45 -4.43 38.20
CA THR A 574 119.47 -5.50 37.19
C THR A 574 118.11 -6.20 37.06
N ASN A 575 117.83 -6.75 35.87
CA ASN A 575 116.66 -7.60 35.64
C ASN A 575 116.90 -8.99 36.24
N ILE A 576 116.01 -9.43 37.11
CA ILE A 576 116.15 -10.68 37.84
C ILE A 576 115.99 -11.86 36.87
N ASN A 577 117.08 -12.61 36.67
CA ASN A 577 117.14 -13.81 35.82
C ASN A 577 116.55 -13.64 34.40
N GLY A 578 116.59 -12.41 33.85
CA GLY A 578 115.99 -12.15 32.55
C GLY A 578 114.47 -12.26 32.51
N PHE A 579 113.77 -12.22 33.66
CA PHE A 579 112.32 -12.33 33.74
C PHE A 579 111.63 -11.28 32.87
N ILE A 580 110.58 -11.72 32.18
CA ILE A 580 109.73 -10.89 31.33
C ILE A 580 108.29 -11.25 31.66
N LEU A 581 107.50 -10.22 31.94
CA LEU A 581 106.05 -10.31 32.07
C LEU A 581 105.43 -9.65 30.85
N THR A 582 104.62 -10.39 30.11
CA THR A 582 103.90 -9.88 28.92
C THR A 582 102.40 -9.93 29.18
N CYS A 583 101.69 -8.82 28.97
CA CYS A 583 100.25 -8.70 29.16
C CYS A 583 99.52 -8.47 27.84
N GLU A 584 98.29 -8.96 27.74
CA GLU A 584 97.38 -8.77 26.64
C GLU A 584 95.98 -8.53 27.19
N ASP A 585 95.22 -7.69 26.51
CA ASP A 585 93.88 -7.29 26.86
C ASP A 585 93.10 -7.13 25.55
N LYS A 586 91.82 -7.51 25.56
CA LYS A 586 91.00 -7.51 24.34
C LYS A 586 90.53 -6.11 23.97
N ASP A 587 90.37 -5.23 24.95
CA ASP A 587 89.73 -3.92 24.82
C ASP A 587 90.80 -2.81 24.87
N SER A 588 91.95 -3.12 25.47
CA SER A 588 93.02 -2.17 25.75
C SER A 588 94.27 -2.29 24.88
N SER A 589 94.81 -1.14 24.48
CA SER A 589 96.06 -1.05 23.70
C SER A 589 97.26 -1.64 24.44
N PRO A 590 98.28 -2.19 23.74
CA PRO A 590 99.55 -2.60 24.35
C PRO A 590 100.32 -1.53 25.13
N LYS A 591 99.92 -0.25 25.06
CA LYS A 591 100.52 0.85 25.84
C LYS A 591 99.69 1.23 27.08
N SER A 592 98.57 0.57 27.30
CA SER A 592 97.61 0.87 28.38
C SER A 592 98.01 0.30 29.74
N PHE A 593 99.00 -0.60 29.80
CA PHE A 593 99.27 -1.31 31.06
C PHE A 593 100.14 -0.53 32.06
N ARG A 594 99.80 -0.66 33.34
CA ARG A 594 100.54 -0.20 34.52
C ARG A 594 100.73 -1.38 35.48
N TYR A 595 101.95 -1.54 35.98
CA TYR A 595 102.36 -2.63 36.85
C TYR A 595 102.62 -2.10 38.25
N SER A 596 102.00 -2.72 39.25
CA SER A 596 102.21 -2.39 40.65
C SER A 596 102.33 -3.65 41.50
N ILE A 597 103.19 -3.62 42.51
CA ILE A 597 103.31 -4.73 43.46
C ILE A 597 102.47 -4.36 44.68
N ASN A 598 101.31 -5.00 44.82
CA ASN A 598 100.34 -4.66 45.85
C ASN A 598 100.73 -5.23 47.23
N SER A 599 101.28 -6.45 47.26
CA SER A 599 101.69 -7.09 48.52
C SER A 599 102.91 -7.99 48.36
N GLY A 600 103.62 -8.25 49.46
CA GLY A 600 104.74 -9.17 49.52
C GLY A 600 106.12 -8.57 49.24
N ASN A 601 106.19 -7.31 48.79
CA ASN A 601 107.43 -6.58 48.54
C ASN A 601 107.97 -5.93 49.83
N VAL A 602 108.32 -6.74 50.82
CA VAL A 602 108.88 -6.24 52.09
C VAL A 602 110.18 -5.48 51.79
N ASN A 603 110.39 -4.35 52.47
CA ASN A 603 111.55 -3.46 52.29
C ASN A 603 111.74 -2.90 50.86
N ASN A 604 110.75 -3.04 49.97
CA ASN A 604 110.74 -2.50 48.60
C ASN A 604 111.91 -2.95 47.71
N HIS A 605 112.35 -4.20 47.86
CA HIS A 605 113.44 -4.75 47.03
C HIS A 605 113.10 -4.88 45.55
N PHE A 606 111.83 -5.03 45.19
CA PHE A 606 111.44 -5.34 43.81
C PHE A 606 110.67 -4.18 43.17
N THR A 607 110.90 -3.94 41.89
CA THR A 607 110.11 -2.99 41.09
C THR A 607 109.98 -3.49 39.65
N PHE A 608 108.97 -2.99 38.93
CA PHE A 608 108.79 -3.28 37.50
C PHE A 608 109.36 -2.14 36.66
N SER A 609 110.09 -2.49 35.59
CA SER A 609 110.62 -1.52 34.63
C SER A 609 110.38 -1.96 33.18
N PRO A 610 109.66 -1.17 32.36
CA PRO A 610 108.92 0.03 32.77
C PRO A 610 107.73 -0.32 33.67
N SER A 611 107.40 0.55 34.63
CA SER A 611 106.24 0.36 35.52
C SER A 611 104.90 0.72 34.87
N ALA A 612 104.91 1.37 33.70
CA ALA A 612 103.72 1.64 32.90
C ALA A 612 104.08 1.95 31.43
N GLY A 613 103.09 1.94 30.53
CA GLY A 613 103.27 2.37 29.13
C GLY A 613 103.76 1.29 28.18
N SER A 614 103.71 0.04 28.59
CA SER A 614 104.18 -1.11 27.82
C SER A 614 103.44 -2.37 28.23
N ASN A 615 103.17 -3.26 27.29
CA ASN A 615 102.64 -4.60 27.54
C ASN A 615 103.71 -5.59 27.96
N VAL A 616 104.98 -5.16 27.99
CA VAL A 616 106.10 -5.94 28.46
C VAL A 616 106.78 -5.19 29.60
N SER A 617 106.95 -5.86 30.75
CA SER A 617 107.69 -5.33 31.90
C SER A 617 108.64 -6.36 32.48
N ARG A 618 109.71 -5.88 33.13
CA ARG A 618 110.79 -6.69 33.71
C ARG A 618 110.82 -6.49 35.22
N LEU A 619 111.07 -7.56 35.98
CA LEU A 619 111.22 -7.46 37.43
C LEU A 619 112.66 -7.09 37.76
N MET A 620 112.85 -5.89 38.30
CA MET A 620 114.13 -5.33 38.66
C MET A 620 114.36 -5.42 40.17
N LEU A 621 115.60 -5.69 40.57
CA LEU A 621 116.00 -5.52 41.96
C LEU A 621 116.24 -4.02 42.23
N ALA A 622 115.32 -3.35 42.90
CA ALA A 622 115.37 -1.92 43.20
C ALA A 622 116.36 -1.59 44.33
N LEU A 623 116.39 -2.41 45.38
CA LEU A 623 117.24 -2.23 46.55
C LEU A 623 117.99 -3.53 46.88
N PRO A 624 119.29 -3.46 47.26
CA PRO A 624 120.05 -4.64 47.66
C PRO A 624 119.49 -5.26 48.94
N PHE A 625 119.74 -6.55 49.15
CA PHE A 625 119.37 -7.24 50.38
C PHE A 625 120.40 -6.98 51.50
N ASP A 626 119.93 -6.67 52.70
CA ASP A 626 120.72 -6.44 53.91
C ASP A 626 120.34 -7.43 55.03
N TYR A 627 120.76 -8.69 54.86
CA TYR A 627 120.62 -9.72 55.90
C TYR A 627 121.68 -9.57 57.01
N GLU A 628 122.89 -9.05 56.71
CA GLU A 628 123.98 -8.91 57.69
C GLU A 628 123.70 -7.78 58.68
N GLY A 629 123.12 -6.67 58.23
CA GLY A 629 122.64 -5.55 59.06
C GLY A 629 121.30 -5.82 59.75
N GLY A 630 120.63 -6.92 59.41
CA GLY A 630 119.41 -7.39 60.06
C GLY A 630 118.11 -6.69 59.63
N LEU A 631 118.18 -5.85 58.58
CA LEU A 631 117.01 -5.25 57.92
C LEU A 631 116.17 -6.32 57.22
N ASP A 632 116.82 -7.30 56.60
CA ASP A 632 116.17 -8.42 55.94
C ASP A 632 116.18 -9.70 56.77
N ARG A 633 115.01 -10.29 56.93
CA ARG A 633 114.80 -11.56 57.65
C ARG A 633 114.03 -12.59 56.83
N ILE A 634 113.46 -12.18 55.71
CA ILE A 634 112.62 -13.00 54.84
C ILE A 634 113.47 -13.51 53.69
N TRP A 635 113.53 -14.83 53.50
CA TRP A 635 114.27 -15.46 52.41
C TRP A 635 113.38 -15.82 51.22
N ASP A 636 112.07 -15.95 51.44
CA ASP A 636 111.08 -16.23 50.38
C ASP A 636 110.04 -15.10 50.32
N TYR A 637 110.07 -14.32 49.25
CA TYR A 637 109.11 -13.26 48.96
C TYR A 637 108.00 -13.80 48.06
N ARG A 638 106.75 -13.46 48.37
CA ARG A 638 105.58 -13.80 47.53
C ARG A 638 104.88 -12.53 47.11
N LEU A 639 105.21 -12.03 45.92
CA LEU A 639 104.67 -10.80 45.36
C LEU A 639 103.31 -11.05 44.69
N LEU A 640 102.34 -10.23 45.05
CA LEU A 640 101.07 -10.10 44.32
C LEU A 640 101.17 -8.86 43.45
N VAL A 641 101.23 -9.05 42.14
CA VAL A 641 101.38 -8.01 41.13
C VAL A 641 100.02 -7.72 40.53
N PHE A 642 99.63 -6.44 40.52
CA PHE A 642 98.44 -5.93 39.86
C PHE A 642 98.83 -5.25 38.56
N ILE A 643 98.08 -5.56 37.50
CA ILE A 643 98.24 -4.99 36.18
C ILE A 643 96.92 -4.30 35.83
N THR A 644 96.94 -2.97 35.73
CA THR A 644 95.79 -2.16 35.32
C THR A 644 95.98 -1.66 33.91
N ASP A 645 94.89 -1.49 33.17
CA ASP A 645 94.84 -0.93 31.81
C ASP A 645 94.74 0.62 31.77
N ASP A 646 94.97 1.27 32.90
CA ASP A 646 94.69 2.68 33.09
C ASP A 646 95.79 3.64 32.63
N ASN A 647 96.89 3.15 32.04
CA ASN A 647 98.09 3.97 31.81
C ASN A 647 97.82 5.19 30.90
N LEU A 648 96.94 5.05 29.90
CA LEU A 648 96.61 6.12 28.96
C LEU A 648 95.55 7.10 29.50
N LEU A 649 94.95 6.80 30.65
CA LEU A 649 93.91 7.63 31.26
C LEU A 649 94.51 8.76 32.10
N THR A 650 93.99 9.99 31.93
CA THR A 650 94.32 11.12 32.81
C THR A 650 93.77 10.90 34.22
N THR A 651 94.20 11.67 35.22
CA THR A 651 93.73 11.51 36.60
C THR A 651 92.22 11.67 36.75
N ASP A 652 91.61 12.56 35.96
CA ASP A 652 90.17 12.80 35.98
C ASP A 652 89.42 11.68 35.25
N ASP A 653 89.96 11.19 34.13
CA ASP A 653 89.37 10.07 33.38
C ASP A 653 89.42 8.76 34.19
N ARG A 654 90.47 8.54 34.99
CA ARG A 654 90.58 7.37 35.89
C ARG A 654 89.45 7.26 36.91
N ALA A 655 88.84 8.38 37.28
CA ALA A 655 87.76 8.38 38.28
C ALA A 655 86.40 7.94 37.69
N THR A 656 86.25 8.01 36.36
CA THR A 656 85.00 7.74 35.64
C THR A 656 85.11 6.56 34.68
N SER A 657 86.31 6.18 34.25
CA SER A 657 86.57 5.03 33.40
C SER A 657 86.47 3.70 34.15
N ASN A 658 85.94 2.69 33.49
CA ASN A 658 85.94 1.32 33.97
C ASN A 658 87.36 0.75 33.82
N ILE A 659 88.13 0.68 34.90
CA ILE A 659 89.51 0.16 34.90
C ILE A 659 89.47 -1.31 35.29
N GLN A 660 90.01 -2.19 34.44
CA GLN A 660 90.12 -3.61 34.78
C GLN A 660 91.50 -3.93 35.36
N THR A 661 91.55 -4.94 36.23
CA THR A 661 92.78 -5.32 36.96
C THR A 661 93.08 -6.81 36.79
N GLY A 662 94.18 -7.11 36.10
CA GLY A 662 94.82 -8.41 36.05
C GLY A 662 95.71 -8.67 37.27
N THR A 663 95.94 -9.94 37.61
CA THR A 663 96.83 -10.32 38.73
C THR A 663 97.83 -11.40 38.36
N VAL A 664 99.06 -11.27 38.87
CA VAL A 664 100.17 -12.22 38.67
C VAL A 664 100.84 -12.48 40.01
N THR A 665 101.21 -13.73 40.30
CA THR A 665 101.89 -14.10 41.55
C THR A 665 103.35 -14.49 41.30
N LEU A 666 104.30 -13.73 41.82
CA LEU A 666 105.73 -14.05 41.71
C LEU A 666 106.27 -14.54 43.05
N THR A 667 106.97 -15.66 43.06
CA THR A 667 107.67 -16.16 44.24
C THR A 667 109.17 -15.97 44.03
N ILE A 668 109.84 -15.26 44.93
CA ILE A 668 111.27 -15.01 44.85
C ILE A 668 111.96 -15.62 46.06
N ARG A 669 112.87 -16.55 45.82
CA ARG A 669 113.73 -17.14 46.86
C ARG A 669 115.11 -16.51 46.79
N VAL A 670 115.53 -15.89 47.87
CA VAL A 670 116.88 -15.35 48.00
C VAL A 670 117.85 -16.46 48.42
N ILE A 671 118.96 -16.60 47.71
CA ILE A 671 119.99 -17.61 47.96
C ILE A 671 121.16 -16.96 48.71
N PRO A 672 121.55 -17.46 49.90
CA PRO A 672 122.69 -16.93 50.66
C PRO A 672 124.03 -17.17 49.93
N LYS A 673 125.03 -16.32 50.20
CA LYS A 673 126.40 -16.49 49.70
C LYS A 673 126.98 -17.84 50.13
N PRO A 674 127.67 -18.58 49.24
CA PRO A 674 128.39 -19.79 49.63
C PRO A 674 129.52 -19.45 50.61
N THR A 675 129.47 -20.03 51.80
CA THR A 675 130.44 -19.80 52.87
C THR A 675 131.64 -20.74 52.67
N THR A 676 132.78 -20.16 52.29
CA THR A 676 134.14 -20.72 52.37
C THR A 676 134.62 -21.63 51.22
N VAL A 677 135.56 -21.12 50.43
CA VAL A 677 136.40 -21.85 49.46
C VAL A 677 137.78 -22.04 50.09
N ILE A 678 138.16 -23.25 50.48
CA ILE A 678 139.50 -23.56 50.99
C ILE A 678 140.34 -24.15 49.84
N PRO A 679 141.47 -23.54 49.45
CA PRO A 679 142.32 -24.10 48.40
C PRO A 679 143.20 -25.24 48.96
N THR A 680 143.08 -26.44 48.39
CA THR A 680 144.07 -27.53 48.58
C THR A 680 144.64 -27.96 47.23
N THR A 681 145.96 -27.80 47.05
CA THR A 681 146.70 -28.30 45.89
C THR A 681 147.24 -29.71 46.21
N PRO A 682 147.06 -30.72 45.34
CA PRO A 682 146.44 -30.71 44.02
C PRO A 682 145.04 -31.37 44.00
N GLY A 683 143.99 -30.55 43.92
CA GLY A 683 143.02 -30.64 42.82
C GLY A 683 141.80 -31.56 42.92
N VAL A 684 141.12 -31.65 44.08
CA VAL A 684 139.70 -32.09 44.15
C VAL A 684 138.89 -31.06 44.92
N THR A 685 137.95 -30.39 44.23
CA THR A 685 137.05 -29.41 44.84
C THR A 685 135.90 -30.14 45.52
N ILE A 686 135.97 -30.30 46.84
CA ILE A 686 134.87 -30.82 47.65
C ILE A 686 134.07 -29.63 48.15
N VAL A 687 132.87 -29.42 47.59
CA VAL A 687 131.92 -28.39 48.03
C VAL A 687 131.06 -28.98 49.15
N THR A 688 131.39 -28.67 50.40
CA THR A 688 130.51 -28.98 51.55
C THR A 688 129.60 -27.80 51.85
N ARG A 689 128.31 -27.95 51.53
CA ARG A 689 127.25 -26.98 51.84
C ARG A 689 126.85 -27.15 53.31
N THR A 690 127.12 -26.15 54.16
CA THR A 690 126.50 -26.09 55.49
C THR A 690 125.03 -25.69 55.31
N ALA A 691 124.17 -26.69 55.15
CA ALA A 691 122.73 -26.50 55.26
C ALA A 691 122.37 -26.26 56.72
N ASN A 692 121.73 -25.13 57.02
CA ASN A 692 121.02 -24.95 58.28
C ASN A 692 119.80 -25.89 58.26
N VAL A 693 120.01 -27.13 58.72
CA VAL A 693 118.93 -28.05 58.99
C VAL A 693 118.29 -27.62 60.31
N TYR A 694 117.10 -27.01 60.23
CA TYR A 694 116.25 -26.86 61.39
C TYR A 694 115.87 -28.25 61.92
N SER A 695 116.23 -28.51 63.17
CA SER A 695 115.89 -29.73 63.91
C SER A 695 114.37 -29.93 63.96
N ALA A 696 113.92 -31.09 63.47
CA ALA A 696 112.56 -31.57 63.65
C ALA A 696 112.35 -32.02 65.11
N SER A 697 112.08 -31.08 66.01
CA SER A 697 111.74 -31.37 67.40
C SER A 697 110.82 -30.30 67.99
N ALA A 698 109.61 -30.20 67.44
CA ALA A 698 108.51 -29.44 68.05
C ALA A 698 107.12 -29.99 67.64
N TRP A 699 106.93 -31.32 67.71
CA TRP A 699 105.63 -31.96 67.42
C TRP A 699 104.65 -31.96 68.61
N TYR A 700 104.90 -31.17 69.66
CA TYR A 700 104.03 -31.10 70.84
C TYR A 700 103.11 -29.86 70.86
N VAL A 701 103.47 -28.76 70.18
CA VAL A 701 102.72 -27.50 70.22
C VAL A 701 101.46 -27.51 69.33
N PRO A 702 101.47 -28.04 68.09
CA PRO A 702 100.25 -28.11 67.28
C PRO A 702 99.21 -29.08 67.85
N PHE A 703 99.64 -30.18 68.48
CA PHE A 703 98.74 -31.18 69.05
C PHE A 703 97.95 -30.65 70.26
N ILE A 704 98.61 -29.89 71.15
CA ILE A 704 97.94 -29.24 72.30
C ILE A 704 97.02 -28.11 71.86
N ILE A 705 97.40 -27.31 70.84
CA ILE A 705 96.55 -26.23 70.34
C ILE A 705 95.32 -26.79 69.61
N VAL A 706 95.45 -27.86 68.82
CA VAL A 706 94.31 -28.49 68.13
C VAL A 706 93.39 -29.20 69.12
N LEU A 707 93.93 -29.93 70.10
CA LEU A 707 93.12 -30.58 71.14
C LEU A 707 92.42 -29.54 72.04
N GLY A 708 93.10 -28.44 72.39
CA GLY A 708 92.53 -27.32 73.11
C GLY A 708 91.44 -26.58 72.33
N SER A 709 91.64 -26.37 71.02
CA SER A 709 90.66 -25.73 70.14
C SER A 709 89.40 -26.59 69.95
N LEU A 710 89.56 -27.91 69.83
CA LEU A 710 88.44 -28.85 69.74
C LEU A 710 87.62 -28.92 71.04
N LEU A 711 88.28 -28.89 72.20
CA LEU A 711 87.59 -28.81 73.49
C LEU A 711 86.86 -27.47 73.68
N LEU A 712 87.46 -26.36 73.22
CA LEU A 712 86.82 -25.03 73.28
C LEU A 712 85.61 -24.93 72.35
N LEU A 713 85.68 -25.48 71.14
CA LEU A 713 84.56 -25.58 70.19
C LEU A 713 83.44 -26.48 70.73
N GLY A 714 83.78 -27.59 71.39
CA GLY A 714 82.81 -28.45 72.08
C GLY A 714 82.11 -27.71 73.22
N LEU A 715 82.85 -26.96 74.03
CA LEU A 715 82.30 -26.13 75.11
C LEU A 715 81.40 -25.01 74.56
N LEU A 716 81.82 -24.35 73.48
CA LEU A 716 81.04 -23.29 72.82
C LEU A 716 79.74 -23.86 72.25
N GLY A 717 79.78 -25.00 71.57
CA GLY A 717 78.59 -25.68 71.06
C GLY A 717 77.63 -26.11 72.17
N TYR A 718 78.15 -26.60 73.29
CA TYR A 718 77.34 -26.97 74.46
C TYR A 718 76.69 -25.74 75.14
N LEU A 719 77.42 -24.63 75.27
CA LEU A 719 76.89 -23.36 75.78
C LEU A 719 75.84 -22.76 74.84
N SER A 720 76.04 -22.83 73.52
CA SER A 720 75.05 -22.42 72.52
C SER A 720 73.79 -23.30 72.58
N PHE A 721 73.93 -24.62 72.78
CA PHE A 721 72.80 -25.51 72.97
C PHE A 721 72.00 -25.17 74.24
N LEU A 722 72.67 -24.89 75.36
CA LEU A 722 72.03 -24.43 76.59
C LEU A 722 71.34 -23.07 76.40
N LEU A 723 71.95 -22.13 75.67
CA LEU A 723 71.37 -20.82 75.35
C LEU A 723 70.12 -20.96 74.46
N VAL A 724 70.16 -21.79 73.41
CA VAL A 724 69.01 -22.07 72.55
C VAL A 724 67.89 -22.73 73.35
N ARG A 725 68.21 -23.68 74.23
CA ARG A 725 67.23 -24.33 75.11
C ARG A 725 66.61 -23.35 76.13
N TYR A 726 67.39 -22.39 76.61
CA TYR A 726 66.93 -21.31 77.48
C TYR A 726 65.99 -20.34 76.75
N ILE A 727 66.36 -19.89 75.55
CA ILE A 727 65.54 -18.99 74.71
C ILE A 727 64.24 -19.67 74.27
N TYR A 728 64.27 -20.97 73.95
CA TYR A 728 63.08 -21.74 73.57
C TYR A 728 62.08 -21.93 74.73
N SER A 729 62.55 -21.83 75.98
CA SER A 729 61.69 -21.96 77.17
C SER A 729 60.96 -20.67 77.57
N TYR A 730 61.34 -19.51 77.02
CA TYR A 730 60.80 -18.19 77.43
C TYR A 730 60.13 -17.36 76.32
N CYS A 731 60.23 -17.75 75.05
CA CYS A 731 59.56 -17.04 73.95
C CYS A 731 58.19 -17.67 73.61
N ALA A 732 57.15 -17.13 74.25
CA ALA A 732 55.74 -17.44 73.98
C ALA A 732 55.33 -17.05 72.53
N ARG A 733 54.58 -17.96 71.87
CA ARG A 733 53.88 -17.70 70.60
C ARG A 733 52.80 -16.64 70.77
N LYS A 734 52.70 -15.69 69.82
CA LYS A 734 51.50 -14.88 69.54
C LYS A 734 51.56 -14.22 68.13
N PRO A 735 50.46 -13.75 67.54
CA PRO A 735 49.61 -14.53 66.63
C PRO A 735 49.49 -13.92 65.21
N ARG A 736 48.79 -14.68 64.35
CA ARG A 736 48.46 -14.44 62.94
C ARG A 736 47.84 -13.05 62.68
N ALA A 737 48.29 -12.40 61.62
CA ALA A 737 47.76 -11.13 61.09
C ALA A 737 46.42 -11.35 60.35
N ASP A 738 45.51 -10.40 60.54
CA ASP A 738 44.21 -10.33 59.87
C ASP A 738 44.09 -8.96 59.19
N LYS A 739 43.74 -8.97 57.89
CA LYS A 739 43.05 -7.91 57.10
C LYS A 739 43.79 -6.57 56.88
N LYS A 740 43.70 -5.86 55.77
CA LYS A 740 43.22 -5.98 54.38
C LYS A 740 43.66 -4.64 53.68
N PRO A 741 43.27 -4.29 52.45
CA PRO A 741 44.17 -3.78 51.41
C PRO A 741 44.11 -2.26 51.17
N LEU A 742 45.09 -1.77 50.40
CA LEU A 742 44.91 -0.84 49.29
C LEU A 742 46.04 -1.05 48.29
#